data_AF-A0AAV5I4R3-F1
#
_entry.id   AF-A0AAV5I4R3-F1
#
_cell.length_a   1.000
_cell.length_b   1.000
_cell.length_c   1.000
_cell.angle_alpha   90.00
_cell.angle_beta   90.00
_cell.angle_gamma   90.00
#
_symmetry.space_group_name_H-M   'P 1'
#
loop_
_entity.id
_entity.type
_entity.pdbx_description
1 polymer ?
#
loop_
_entity_poly.entity_id
_entity_poly.type
_entity_poly.pdbx_seq_one_letter_code
_entity_poly.pdbx_strand_id
1 'polypeptide(L)'
;MDVTMDSGATTSNVFLGPRQDMEFESHEDAYSFYKEYAKSVGFGTAKLSSRRSRASKEFIDAKFSCIRYGNKQQSDDAINPRPSPKIGCKASLHVKRRQHGKWYVHSFVKEHNHELLPDQAHFFRSHRNADPLKNDARVRRRKNLTAVSKQFSAYQNVEGLEGFLRSQHDKGRSLVLEMGDAQILLELFMLMQEENPKFFYAVDLNEEHRLRNVFWVDAKGMEDFNSFGDVVFFDTSYFTNKYKIPLVLFIGVNHHIQPTLLGCGLIADETVYTFVWLMQTWFMAMGERSPRVILTDQNNAIKAAVANVFPGTRHCFGLWCVMEKIPRHLEYLNVWPATFMEKFEKCICRSWTEEQFEKRWWKLVDEFHLREIQWVQSLYEDRKYWVPTFMRDVSFAGLSTVSRSESLNASFDKYVNQETSLREFVEKYKVILEDRYEEEAKANFDAWHETPELKSPSPFEKQISLIYTHEIFKKFQVEVLGAAACHLKKENEDEATTTYSVKDFEDNQNYMVEWNELKSDIYCSCCSFEYKGYLCRHAIVVFQMSGVFSIPSKYILKRWTNAATSKHPISERLDDLQSKVRRYNDLCRRAIILGEEGSLSQESYNVALSAIKDALKQCANVHSFSENGARPNTSLMSAICGAEEQNQCSPRMTRLNNAPPRAETSGKREAQGSSASRKGKQVPQTGAVNVNVGTQEGFHQMQELSDMRPQPIHNVVPSQFHNMMPTMFNNVTSTHFHTVAATHLHENPLQR
;
A
#
# COMPACT_ATOMS: atom_id res chain seq x y z
N MET A 1 -42.10 -47.78 -2.24
CA MET A 1 -41.97 -47.05 -0.95
C MET A 1 -40.61 -46.44 -1.03
N ASP A 2 -40.54 -45.25 -1.60
CA ASP A 2 -39.30 -44.65 -2.07
C ASP A 2 -39.14 -43.31 -1.36
N VAL A 3 -38.03 -43.16 -0.64
CA VAL A 3 -37.67 -41.93 0.05
C VAL A 3 -36.23 -41.60 -0.33
N THR A 4 -36.09 -40.85 -1.42
CA THR A 4 -34.85 -40.14 -1.73
C THR A 4 -34.77 -38.89 -0.85
N MET A 5 -33.80 -38.85 0.05
CA MET A 5 -33.49 -37.61 0.79
C MET A 5 -32.75 -36.64 -0.12
N ASP A 6 -33.28 -35.43 -0.24
CA ASP A 6 -32.72 -34.36 -1.07
C ASP A 6 -31.60 -33.60 -0.34
N SER A 7 -30.72 -32.99 -1.12
CA SER A 7 -29.44 -32.42 -0.67
C SER A 7 -29.61 -31.00 -0.11
N GLY A 8 -28.96 -30.72 1.02
CA GLY A 8 -29.01 -29.41 1.68
C GLY A 8 -28.40 -28.29 0.84
N ALA A 9 -29.22 -27.51 0.17
CA ALA A 9 -28.79 -26.30 -0.53
C ALA A 9 -28.39 -25.19 0.47
N THR A 10 -27.11 -24.80 0.45
CA THR A 10 -26.58 -23.69 1.25
C THR A 10 -27.28 -22.39 0.85
N THR A 11 -28.17 -21.87 1.68
CA THR A 11 -28.92 -20.64 1.40
C THR A 11 -28.00 -19.41 1.42
N SER A 12 -27.51 -19.01 0.25
CA SER A 12 -26.96 -17.68 0.04
C SER A 12 -28.03 -16.64 0.41
N ASN A 13 -27.77 -15.81 1.41
CA ASN A 13 -28.76 -14.87 1.95
C ASN A 13 -28.96 -13.68 0.97
N VAL A 14 -29.82 -13.87 -0.03
CA VAL A 14 -30.12 -12.85 -1.06
C VAL A 14 -30.86 -11.69 -0.43
N PHE A 15 -30.14 -10.60 -0.17
CA PHE A 15 -30.72 -9.38 0.41
C PHE A 15 -31.79 -8.81 -0.54
N LEU A 16 -33.05 -8.90 -0.13
CA LEU A 16 -34.20 -8.41 -0.89
C LEU A 16 -34.12 -6.89 -1.05
N GLY A 17 -33.83 -6.43 -2.26
CA GLY A 17 -33.73 -4.99 -2.57
C GLY A 17 -35.04 -4.22 -2.35
N PRO A 18 -34.98 -2.87 -2.24
CA PRO A 18 -36.14 -2.04 -1.99
C PRO A 18 -37.27 -2.31 -2.98
N ARG A 19 -38.48 -2.50 -2.46
CA ARG A 19 -39.71 -2.63 -3.25
C ARG A 19 -40.60 -1.42 -3.02
N GLN A 20 -41.36 -1.04 -4.03
CA GLN A 20 -42.39 -0.01 -3.89
C GLN A 20 -43.42 -0.44 -2.82
N ASP A 21 -43.96 0.53 -2.09
CA ASP A 21 -44.91 0.34 -0.98
C ASP A 21 -44.41 -0.46 0.24
N MET A 22 -43.13 -0.86 0.29
CA MET A 22 -42.49 -1.39 1.50
C MET A 22 -42.54 -0.34 2.62
N GLU A 23 -42.97 -0.75 3.82
CA GLU A 23 -43.22 0.16 4.96
C GLU A 23 -42.13 0.13 6.05
N PHE A 24 -41.99 1.25 6.76
CA PHE A 24 -41.06 1.47 7.86
C PHE A 24 -41.73 2.30 8.96
N GLU A 25 -41.32 2.13 10.22
CA GLU A 25 -41.86 2.94 11.33
C GLU A 25 -41.32 4.38 11.31
N SER A 26 -40.07 4.58 10.88
CA SER A 26 -39.48 5.92 10.71
C SER A 26 -38.68 6.08 9.41
N HIS A 27 -38.36 7.33 9.06
CA HIS A 27 -37.43 7.62 7.95
C HIS A 27 -35.96 7.32 8.30
N GLU A 28 -35.62 7.15 9.58
CA GLU A 28 -34.32 6.61 10.01
C GLU A 28 -34.21 5.12 9.72
N ASP A 29 -35.27 4.35 9.93
CA ASP A 29 -35.31 2.91 9.63
C ASP A 29 -35.22 2.69 8.12
N ALA A 30 -35.98 3.46 7.33
CA ALA A 30 -35.89 3.47 5.87
C ALA A 30 -34.48 3.84 5.36
N TYR A 31 -33.80 4.78 6.02
CA TYR A 31 -32.41 5.13 5.70
C TYR A 31 -31.44 4.00 6.07
N SER A 32 -31.68 3.32 7.19
CA SER A 32 -30.86 2.20 7.68
C SER A 32 -30.98 0.99 6.75
N PHE A 33 -32.20 0.63 6.34
CA PHE A 33 -32.47 -0.38 5.32
C PHE A 33 -31.80 -0.02 3.98
N TYR A 34 -31.92 1.23 3.51
CA TYR A 34 -31.24 1.67 2.29
C TYR A 34 -29.72 1.63 2.40
N LYS A 35 -29.17 1.90 3.59
CA LYS A 35 -27.74 1.79 3.89
C LYS A 35 -27.28 0.33 3.86
N GLU A 36 -28.05 -0.62 4.39
CA GLU A 36 -27.75 -2.05 4.29
C GLU A 36 -27.82 -2.58 2.86
N TYR A 37 -28.88 -2.24 2.12
CA TYR A 37 -28.98 -2.51 0.68
C TYR A 37 -27.79 -1.95 -0.10
N ALA A 38 -27.41 -0.70 0.15
CA ALA A 38 -26.27 -0.08 -0.52
C ALA A 38 -24.93 -0.70 -0.11
N LYS A 39 -24.82 -1.26 1.10
CA LYS A 39 -23.65 -1.99 1.55
C LYS A 39 -23.52 -3.36 0.87
N SER A 40 -24.63 -4.10 0.71
CA SER A 40 -24.59 -5.39 -0.01
C SER A 40 -24.41 -5.22 -1.52
N VAL A 41 -24.89 -4.11 -2.10
CA VAL A 41 -24.77 -3.80 -3.54
C VAL A 41 -23.47 -3.05 -3.89
N GLY A 42 -22.78 -2.43 -2.93
CA GLY A 42 -21.44 -1.86 -3.15
C GLY A 42 -21.36 -0.37 -3.49
N PHE A 43 -22.21 0.47 -2.90
CA PHE A 43 -22.14 1.93 -3.09
C PHE A 43 -22.36 2.73 -1.79
N GLY A 44 -21.77 3.92 -1.72
CA GLY A 44 -22.01 4.85 -0.61
C GLY A 44 -23.36 5.58 -0.71
N THR A 45 -24.00 5.86 0.43
CA THR A 45 -25.30 6.57 0.51
C THR A 45 -25.19 7.99 1.06
N ALA A 46 -26.12 8.86 0.65
CA ALA A 46 -26.28 10.21 1.21
C ALA A 46 -27.77 10.56 1.39
N LYS A 47 -28.12 11.23 2.50
CA LYS A 47 -29.43 11.89 2.66
C LYS A 47 -29.46 13.11 1.73
N LEU A 48 -30.29 13.08 0.69
CA LEU A 48 -30.37 14.12 -0.35
C LEU A 48 -31.27 15.28 0.10
N SER A 49 -32.44 14.96 0.67
CA SER A 49 -33.39 15.93 1.17
C SER A 49 -34.35 15.31 2.19
N SER A 50 -34.86 16.13 3.10
CA SER A 50 -35.98 15.79 3.97
C SER A 50 -36.89 17.01 4.14
N ARG A 51 -38.21 16.80 4.10
CA ARG A 51 -39.23 17.84 4.23
C ARG A 51 -40.00 17.63 5.52
N ARG A 52 -40.22 18.72 6.26
CA ARG A 52 -41.14 18.76 7.41
C ARG A 52 -42.48 19.36 7.01
N SER A 53 -43.56 18.91 7.65
CA SER A 53 -44.87 19.56 7.60
C SER A 53 -44.78 20.95 8.24
N ARG A 54 -45.38 21.96 7.61
CA ARG A 54 -45.48 23.30 8.22
C ARG A 54 -46.44 23.32 9.41
N ALA A 55 -47.44 22.44 9.44
CA ALA A 55 -48.44 22.36 10.49
C ALA A 55 -47.95 21.57 11.71
N SER A 56 -47.51 20.32 11.51
CA SER A 56 -47.10 19.44 12.62
C SER A 56 -45.61 19.52 12.98
N LYS A 57 -44.77 20.18 12.16
CA LYS A 57 -43.29 20.22 12.26
C LYS A 57 -42.58 18.86 12.14
N GLU A 58 -43.31 17.76 12.01
CA GLU A 58 -42.77 16.41 11.79
C GLU A 58 -42.27 16.23 10.35
N PHE A 59 -41.38 15.25 10.12
CA PHE A 59 -40.98 14.87 8.77
C PHE A 59 -42.13 14.16 8.02
N ILE A 60 -42.23 14.41 6.71
CA ILE A 60 -43.29 13.86 5.83
C ILE A 60 -42.77 13.25 4.53
N ASP A 61 -41.55 13.58 4.13
CA ASP A 61 -40.93 13.21 2.85
C ASP A 61 -39.41 13.18 3.04
N ALA A 62 -38.74 12.14 2.57
CA ALA A 62 -37.28 12.03 2.64
C ALA A 62 -36.73 11.26 1.43
N LYS A 63 -35.63 11.76 0.86
CA LYS A 63 -34.95 11.13 -0.27
C LYS A 63 -33.50 10.82 0.07
N PHE A 64 -33.10 9.60 -0.21
CA PHE A 64 -31.76 9.06 -0.05
C PHE A 64 -31.19 8.73 -1.43
N SER A 65 -29.88 8.79 -1.58
CA SER A 65 -29.22 8.74 -2.90
C SER A 65 -27.86 8.06 -2.82
N CYS A 66 -27.32 7.63 -3.96
CA CYS A 66 -25.90 7.32 -4.07
C CYS A 66 -25.05 8.59 -3.78
N ILE A 67 -23.87 8.46 -3.17
CA ILE A 67 -22.94 9.60 -2.99
C ILE A 67 -22.53 10.26 -4.31
N ARG A 68 -22.60 9.52 -5.43
CA ARG A 68 -22.30 10.00 -6.78
C ARG A 68 -23.48 10.71 -7.47
N TYR A 69 -24.58 10.94 -6.74
CA TYR A 69 -25.86 11.44 -7.29
C TYR A 69 -25.83 12.90 -7.75
N GLY A 70 -26.41 13.13 -8.93
CA GLY A 70 -26.50 14.45 -9.56
C GLY A 70 -25.17 14.97 -10.10
N ASN A 71 -25.20 16.15 -10.72
CA ASN A 71 -24.03 16.76 -11.36
C ASN A 71 -23.27 17.66 -10.38
N LYS A 72 -21.98 17.88 -10.63
CA LYS A 72 -21.20 18.94 -9.96
C LYS A 72 -21.81 20.29 -10.34
N GLN A 73 -22.23 21.07 -9.35
CA GLN A 73 -22.46 22.50 -9.54
C GLN A 73 -21.08 23.16 -9.66
N GLN A 74 -20.77 23.69 -10.84
CA GLN A 74 -19.65 24.61 -11.01
C GLN A 74 -20.13 25.99 -10.57
N SER A 75 -19.35 26.64 -9.72
CA SER A 75 -19.47 28.06 -9.40
C SER A 75 -18.18 28.71 -9.90
N ASP A 76 -18.29 29.57 -10.89
CA ASP A 76 -17.12 30.07 -11.64
C ASP A 76 -16.19 30.93 -10.76
N ASP A 77 -16.69 31.47 -9.65
CA ASP A 77 -15.95 32.30 -8.69
C ASP A 77 -15.11 31.51 -7.64
N ALA A 78 -15.14 30.18 -7.64
CA ALA A 78 -14.50 29.38 -6.59
C ALA A 78 -13.02 29.10 -6.88
N ILE A 79 -12.12 29.88 -6.26
CA ILE A 79 -10.66 29.75 -6.36
C ILE A 79 -10.14 28.33 -5.99
N ASN A 80 -10.85 27.61 -5.11
CA ASN A 80 -10.60 26.20 -4.80
C ASN A 80 -11.93 25.42 -4.79
N PRO A 81 -12.38 24.84 -5.91
CA PRO A 81 -13.66 24.14 -5.98
C PRO A 81 -13.53 22.75 -5.34
N ARG A 82 -14.15 22.58 -4.16
CA ARG A 82 -14.11 21.33 -3.37
C ARG A 82 -14.33 20.08 -4.25
N PRO A 83 -13.47 19.04 -4.12
CA PRO A 83 -13.69 17.74 -4.75
C PRO A 83 -15.11 17.21 -4.52
N SER A 84 -15.75 16.71 -5.57
CA SER A 84 -17.12 16.20 -5.51
C SER A 84 -17.23 14.88 -6.28
N PRO A 85 -17.67 13.78 -5.66
CA PRO A 85 -17.81 12.48 -6.32
C PRO A 85 -19.02 12.40 -7.28
N LYS A 86 -19.64 13.54 -7.59
CA LYS A 86 -20.87 13.68 -8.38
C LYS A 86 -20.62 13.51 -9.87
N ILE A 87 -21.16 12.43 -10.44
CA ILE A 87 -21.03 12.05 -11.86
C ILE A 87 -22.40 11.83 -12.54
N GLY A 88 -23.45 12.49 -12.06
CA GLY A 88 -24.79 12.42 -12.66
C GLY A 88 -25.57 11.15 -12.35
N CYS A 89 -25.15 10.34 -11.36
CA CYS A 89 -25.86 9.14 -10.97
C CYS A 89 -27.30 9.46 -10.52
N LYS A 90 -28.25 8.57 -10.81
CA LYS A 90 -29.68 8.74 -10.50
C LYS A 90 -30.20 7.80 -9.40
N ALA A 91 -29.43 6.79 -9.03
CA ALA A 91 -29.78 5.81 -8.00
C ALA A 91 -30.20 6.49 -6.68
N SER A 92 -31.45 6.25 -6.28
CA SER A 92 -32.07 6.90 -5.13
C SER A 92 -33.31 6.18 -4.61
N LEU A 93 -33.58 6.32 -3.31
CA LEU A 93 -34.78 5.86 -2.63
C LEU A 93 -35.56 7.08 -2.11
N HIS A 94 -36.84 7.17 -2.42
CA HIS A 94 -37.75 8.21 -1.95
C HIS A 94 -38.80 7.58 -1.05
N VAL A 95 -38.88 8.03 0.20
CA VAL A 95 -39.90 7.62 1.16
C VAL A 95 -40.81 8.78 1.57
N LYS A 96 -42.08 8.47 1.84
CA LYS A 96 -43.09 9.42 2.31
C LYS A 96 -43.84 8.85 3.51
N ARG A 97 -44.41 9.73 4.34
CA ARG A 97 -45.22 9.34 5.50
C ARG A 97 -46.70 9.24 5.15
N ARG A 98 -47.36 8.15 5.56
CA ARG A 98 -48.82 7.97 5.49
C ARG A 98 -49.50 8.68 6.68
N GLN A 99 -50.83 8.84 6.61
CA GLN A 99 -51.61 9.54 7.66
C GLN A 99 -51.54 8.83 9.02
N HIS A 100 -51.44 7.50 9.05
CA HIS A 100 -51.26 6.68 10.26
C HIS A 100 -49.81 6.61 10.75
N GLY A 101 -48.97 7.59 10.40
CA GLY A 101 -47.63 7.77 10.97
C GLY A 101 -46.49 7.00 10.31
N LYS A 102 -46.76 5.83 9.70
CA LYS A 102 -45.74 4.99 9.04
C LYS A 102 -45.20 5.61 7.76
N TRP A 103 -44.01 5.17 7.35
CA TRP A 103 -43.33 5.56 6.12
C TRP A 103 -43.43 4.45 5.08
N TYR A 104 -43.45 4.80 3.79
CA TYR A 104 -43.44 3.83 2.69
C TYR A 104 -42.51 4.25 1.55
N VAL A 105 -42.01 3.29 0.79
CA VAL A 105 -41.26 3.53 -0.46
C VAL A 105 -42.19 4.08 -1.53
N HIS A 106 -42.06 5.39 -1.80
CA HIS A 106 -42.78 6.10 -2.84
C HIS A 106 -42.15 5.91 -4.22
N SER A 107 -40.82 5.89 -4.32
CA SER A 107 -40.12 5.52 -5.55
C SER A 107 -38.70 5.02 -5.27
N PHE A 108 -38.22 4.13 -6.12
CA PHE A 108 -36.87 3.59 -6.07
C PHE A 108 -36.27 3.57 -7.48
N VAL A 109 -35.06 4.11 -7.62
CA VAL A 109 -34.24 4.06 -8.84
C VAL A 109 -33.04 3.18 -8.53
N LYS A 110 -32.94 2.04 -9.21
CA LYS A 110 -31.92 1.00 -8.96
C LYS A 110 -30.65 1.23 -9.78
N GLU A 111 -30.76 1.90 -10.91
CA GLU A 111 -29.75 1.94 -11.96
C GLU A 111 -28.62 2.92 -11.61
N HIS A 112 -27.39 2.43 -11.73
CA HIS A 112 -26.16 3.21 -11.59
C HIS A 112 -25.50 3.40 -12.96
N ASN A 113 -24.87 4.56 -13.16
CA ASN A 113 -24.05 4.86 -14.34
C ASN A 113 -22.54 4.69 -14.06
N HIS A 114 -22.20 3.83 -13.10
CA HIS A 114 -20.84 3.56 -12.66
C HIS A 114 -20.77 2.17 -12.04
N GLU A 115 -19.56 1.62 -11.99
CA GLU A 115 -19.27 0.36 -11.32
C GLU A 115 -19.62 0.39 -9.82
N LEU A 116 -19.93 -0.79 -9.27
CA LEU A 116 -20.34 -1.03 -7.90
C LEU A 116 -19.34 -1.98 -7.26
N LEU A 117 -19.01 -1.76 -5.99
CA LEU A 117 -17.90 -2.41 -5.31
C LEU A 117 -18.35 -3.07 -3.99
N PRO A 118 -19.02 -4.24 -4.05
CA PRO A 118 -19.54 -4.92 -2.85
C PRO A 118 -18.46 -5.19 -1.80
N ASP A 119 -17.32 -5.73 -2.22
CA ASP A 119 -16.21 -6.11 -1.33
C ASP A 119 -15.48 -4.93 -0.70
N GLN A 120 -15.69 -3.72 -1.24
CA GLN A 120 -15.10 -2.46 -0.76
C GLN A 120 -16.15 -1.55 -0.10
N ALA A 121 -17.38 -2.04 0.09
CA ALA A 121 -18.50 -1.22 0.55
C ALA A 121 -18.24 -0.57 1.92
N HIS A 122 -17.51 -1.24 2.81
CA HIS A 122 -17.19 -0.71 4.14
C HIS A 122 -16.25 0.52 4.12
N PHE A 123 -15.52 0.77 3.03
CA PHE A 123 -14.65 1.95 2.93
C PHE A 123 -15.44 3.26 2.75
N PHE A 124 -16.62 3.23 2.13
CA PHE A 124 -17.45 4.43 1.92
C PHE A 124 -17.80 5.11 3.27
N ARG A 125 -17.63 6.44 3.35
CA ARG A 125 -17.89 7.22 4.57
C ARG A 125 -19.31 7.03 5.14
N SER A 126 -20.30 6.76 4.29
CA SER A 126 -21.68 6.46 4.69
C SER A 126 -21.84 5.18 5.51
N HIS A 127 -20.94 4.23 5.27
CA HIS A 127 -20.94 2.88 5.85
C HIS A 127 -20.08 2.78 7.10
N ARG A 128 -19.21 3.77 7.36
CA ARG A 128 -18.52 3.93 8.64
C ARG A 128 -19.53 4.34 9.73
N ASN A 129 -19.58 3.58 10.83
CA ASN A 129 -20.40 3.96 11.97
C ASN A 129 -19.74 5.09 12.77
N ALA A 130 -20.56 5.96 13.36
CA ALA A 130 -20.12 7.13 14.13
C ALA A 130 -19.48 6.80 15.50
N ASP A 131 -19.43 5.52 15.88
CA ASP A 131 -18.78 5.01 17.08
C ASP A 131 -17.42 4.38 16.70
N PRO A 132 -16.28 5.04 17.01
CA PRO A 132 -14.95 4.55 16.65
C PRO A 132 -14.60 3.18 17.25
N LEU A 133 -15.28 2.77 18.33
CA LEU A 133 -15.01 1.51 19.04
C LEU A 133 -15.66 0.29 18.36
N LYS A 134 -16.72 0.49 17.56
CA LYS A 134 -17.48 -0.61 16.93
C LYS A 134 -17.11 -0.86 15.48
N ASN A 135 -16.52 0.11 14.80
CA ASN A 135 -16.17 0.02 13.39
C ASN A 135 -14.73 -0.48 13.15
N ASP A 136 -14.08 -0.97 14.20
CA ASP A 136 -12.66 -1.26 14.22
C ASP A 136 -12.36 -2.58 13.52
N ALA A 137 -11.36 -2.57 12.62
CA ALA A 137 -10.73 -3.78 12.13
C ALA A 137 -10.31 -4.70 13.30
N ARG A 138 -10.04 -4.17 14.49
CA ARG A 138 -9.84 -4.97 15.73
C ARG A 138 -10.97 -5.96 16.05
N VAL A 139 -12.22 -5.74 15.63
CA VAL A 139 -13.30 -6.73 15.84
C VAL A 139 -13.20 -7.89 14.84
N ARG A 140 -12.84 -7.62 13.58
CA ARG A 140 -12.52 -8.66 12.58
C ARG A 140 -11.26 -9.41 12.99
N ARG A 141 -10.19 -8.69 13.34
CA ARG A 141 -8.94 -9.23 13.91
C ARG A 141 -9.19 -10.09 15.15
N ARG A 142 -10.03 -9.67 16.10
CA ARG A 142 -10.39 -10.51 17.26
C ARG A 142 -11.14 -11.77 16.86
N LYS A 143 -12.08 -11.70 15.90
CA LYS A 143 -12.78 -12.90 15.42
C LYS A 143 -11.82 -13.87 14.71
N ASN A 144 -10.95 -13.35 13.85
CA ASN A 144 -9.98 -14.14 13.08
C ASN A 144 -8.91 -14.73 14.00
N LEU A 145 -8.31 -13.94 14.91
CA LEU A 145 -7.42 -14.42 15.96
C LEU A 145 -8.09 -15.47 16.86
N THR A 146 -9.36 -15.29 17.23
CA THR A 146 -10.10 -16.31 18.01
C THR A 146 -10.38 -17.57 17.20
N ALA A 147 -10.67 -17.45 15.90
CA ALA A 147 -10.92 -18.60 15.03
C ALA A 147 -9.62 -19.41 14.83
N VAL A 148 -8.55 -18.72 14.45
CA VAL A 148 -7.19 -19.26 14.30
C VAL A 148 -6.72 -19.91 15.61
N SER A 149 -6.79 -19.22 16.74
CA SER A 149 -6.41 -19.75 18.06
C SER A 149 -7.28 -20.93 18.51
N LYS A 150 -8.59 -20.95 18.21
CA LYS A 150 -9.47 -22.11 18.47
C LYS A 150 -9.13 -23.30 17.59
N GLN A 151 -8.78 -23.07 16.33
CA GLN A 151 -8.37 -24.10 15.39
C GLN A 151 -7.05 -24.73 15.85
N PHE A 152 -6.05 -23.91 16.21
CA PHE A 152 -4.82 -24.37 16.88
C PHE A 152 -5.05 -25.04 18.26
N SER A 153 -6.15 -24.72 18.96
CA SER A 153 -6.50 -25.38 20.23
C SER A 153 -7.23 -26.71 20.05
N ALA A 154 -7.88 -26.94 18.91
CA ALA A 154 -8.48 -28.23 18.59
C ALA A 154 -7.42 -29.29 18.24
N TYR A 155 -6.30 -28.88 17.64
CA TYR A 155 -5.21 -29.78 17.21
C TYR A 155 -4.16 -30.08 18.30
N GLN A 156 -4.21 -29.43 19.47
CA GLN A 156 -3.32 -29.70 20.62
C GLN A 156 -3.46 -31.12 21.22
N ASN A 157 -4.43 -31.93 20.76
CA ASN A 157 -4.75 -33.25 21.32
C ASN A 157 -4.23 -34.44 20.47
N VAL A 158 -3.17 -34.26 19.67
CA VAL A 158 -2.52 -35.36 18.94
C VAL A 158 -1.17 -35.69 19.57
N GLU A 159 -1.14 -36.75 20.39
CA GLU A 159 0.11 -37.29 20.95
C GLU A 159 0.96 -38.04 19.91
N GLY A 160 2.28 -37.86 19.99
CA GLY A 160 3.25 -38.89 19.61
C GLY A 160 4.26 -38.54 18.51
N LEU A 161 5.47 -38.14 18.91
CA LEU A 161 6.65 -39.02 18.83
C LEU A 161 7.82 -38.47 19.69
N GLU A 162 8.42 -39.33 20.52
CA GLU A 162 9.70 -39.06 21.24
C GLU A 162 10.86 -38.82 20.25
N GLY A 163 11.95 -38.12 20.55
CA GLY A 163 12.47 -37.61 21.82
C GLY A 163 13.96 -37.97 21.91
N PHE A 164 14.86 -37.03 22.25
CA PHE A 164 16.21 -37.37 22.78
C PHE A 164 16.92 -36.14 23.39
N LEU A 165 17.68 -36.40 24.46
CA LEU A 165 18.40 -35.42 25.27
C LEU A 165 19.42 -34.61 24.45
N ARG A 166 19.34 -33.27 24.48
CA ARG A 166 20.25 -32.37 23.77
C ARG A 166 21.45 -31.95 24.61
N SER A 167 22.65 -32.34 24.18
CA SER A 167 23.92 -31.75 24.63
C SER A 167 24.17 -30.39 23.95
N GLN A 168 25.10 -29.58 24.47
CA GLN A 168 25.38 -28.24 23.95
C GLN A 168 26.04 -28.20 22.55
N HIS A 169 26.28 -29.35 21.91
CA HIS A 169 26.98 -29.46 20.63
C HIS A 169 26.10 -29.27 19.39
N ASP A 170 24.79 -29.12 19.55
CA ASP A 170 23.81 -29.19 18.44
C ASP A 170 23.43 -27.81 17.83
N LYS A 171 24.22 -26.76 18.10
CA LYS A 171 23.97 -25.41 17.57
C LYS A 171 24.19 -25.35 16.06
N GLY A 172 23.18 -24.89 15.31
CA GLY A 172 23.24 -24.69 13.85
C GLY A 172 22.91 -25.92 13.00
N ARG A 173 22.90 -27.13 13.56
CA ARG A 173 22.60 -28.35 12.79
C ARG A 173 21.12 -28.55 12.50
N SER A 174 20.23 -27.95 13.29
CA SER A 174 18.77 -27.96 13.08
C SER A 174 18.09 -26.82 13.84
N LEU A 175 16.89 -26.45 13.44
CA LEU A 175 16.06 -25.43 14.08
C LEU A 175 15.75 -25.84 15.52
N VAL A 176 16.00 -24.93 16.46
CA VAL A 176 15.78 -25.18 17.90
C VAL A 176 14.42 -24.63 18.32
N LEU A 177 13.40 -25.43 18.00
CA LEU A 177 11.99 -25.18 18.25
C LEU A 177 11.56 -25.75 19.61
N GLU A 178 10.46 -25.24 20.17
CA GLU A 178 9.86 -25.84 21.37
C GLU A 178 9.01 -27.07 20.98
N MET A 179 8.61 -27.87 21.97
CA MET A 179 7.85 -29.11 21.71
C MET A 179 6.50 -28.77 21.09
N GLY A 180 6.24 -29.29 19.88
CA GLY A 180 5.02 -29.04 19.11
C GLY A 180 5.08 -27.86 18.12
N ASP A 181 6.03 -26.93 18.25
CA ASP A 181 6.14 -25.75 17.36
C ASP A 181 6.28 -26.13 15.87
N ALA A 182 7.08 -27.17 15.57
CA ALA A 182 7.28 -27.67 14.21
C ALA A 182 5.98 -28.21 13.59
N GLN A 183 5.17 -28.89 14.41
CA GLN A 183 3.89 -29.46 14.00
C GLN A 183 2.86 -28.34 13.74
N ILE A 184 2.79 -27.36 14.65
CA ILE A 184 1.94 -26.16 14.53
C ILE A 184 2.26 -25.37 13.23
N LEU A 185 3.54 -25.25 12.87
CA LEU A 185 3.95 -24.63 11.60
C LEU A 185 3.49 -25.42 10.37
N LEU A 186 3.69 -26.74 10.35
CA LEU A 186 3.27 -27.58 9.22
C LEU A 186 1.74 -27.57 9.06
N GLU A 187 0.99 -27.63 10.15
CA GLU A 187 -0.47 -27.51 10.15
C GLU A 187 -0.94 -26.15 9.61
N LEU A 188 -0.28 -25.04 10.00
CA LEU A 188 -0.54 -23.72 9.41
C LEU A 188 -0.34 -23.77 7.89
N PHE A 189 0.77 -24.34 7.40
CA PHE A 189 1.07 -24.35 5.97
C PHE A 189 0.10 -25.22 5.16
N MET A 190 -0.28 -26.40 5.67
CA MET A 190 -1.30 -27.24 5.05
C MET A 190 -2.64 -26.50 4.95
N LEU A 191 -3.06 -25.82 6.02
CA LEU A 191 -4.30 -25.06 6.07
C LEU A 191 -4.26 -23.83 5.16
N MET A 192 -3.13 -23.11 5.09
CA MET A 192 -2.92 -22.01 4.15
C MET A 192 -2.98 -22.48 2.69
N GLN A 193 -2.50 -23.69 2.40
CA GLN A 193 -2.51 -24.29 1.07
C GLN A 193 -3.87 -24.87 0.67
N GLU A 194 -4.65 -25.37 1.63
CA GLU A 194 -6.06 -25.75 1.44
C GLU A 194 -6.94 -24.53 1.12
N GLU A 195 -6.79 -23.44 1.88
CA GLU A 195 -7.49 -22.17 1.62
C GLU A 195 -7.04 -21.51 0.30
N ASN A 196 -5.77 -21.67 -0.07
CA ASN A 196 -5.21 -21.10 -1.28
C ASN A 196 -4.15 -22.01 -1.92
N PRO A 197 -4.50 -22.78 -2.97
CA PRO A 197 -3.58 -23.73 -3.63
C PRO A 197 -2.32 -23.11 -4.22
N LYS A 198 -2.23 -21.77 -4.33
CA LYS A 198 -1.01 -21.07 -4.73
C LYS A 198 -0.07 -20.77 -3.56
N PHE A 199 -0.45 -21.00 -2.30
CA PHE A 199 0.47 -20.88 -1.16
C PHE A 199 1.62 -21.87 -1.33
N PHE A 200 2.84 -21.37 -1.18
CA PHE A 200 4.07 -22.15 -1.37
C PHE A 200 4.86 -22.20 -0.07
N TYR A 201 5.34 -23.39 0.29
CA TYR A 201 6.30 -23.57 1.36
C TYR A 201 7.30 -24.67 0.99
N ALA A 202 8.46 -24.64 1.64
CA ALA A 202 9.52 -25.61 1.48
C ALA A 202 10.23 -25.86 2.82
N VAL A 203 10.72 -27.07 2.99
CA VAL A 203 11.33 -27.56 4.23
C VAL A 203 12.69 -28.18 3.91
N ASP A 204 13.73 -27.72 4.60
CA ASP A 204 15.06 -28.32 4.61
C ASP A 204 15.20 -29.24 5.82
N LEU A 205 15.68 -30.46 5.59
CA LEU A 205 16.00 -31.43 6.63
C LEU A 205 17.50 -31.70 6.60
N ASN A 206 18.11 -31.78 7.78
CA ASN A 206 19.52 -32.20 7.88
C ASN A 206 19.69 -33.71 7.65
N GLU A 207 20.94 -34.18 7.68
CA GLU A 207 21.33 -35.59 7.53
C GLU A 207 20.67 -36.53 8.57
N GLU A 208 20.23 -36.01 9.71
CA GLU A 208 19.53 -36.73 10.79
C GLU A 208 17.99 -36.69 10.60
N HIS A 209 17.51 -36.26 9.44
CA HIS A 209 16.09 -35.97 9.12
C HIS A 209 15.41 -34.95 10.05
N ARG A 210 16.19 -34.10 10.73
CA ARG A 210 15.68 -33.05 11.61
C ARG A 210 15.46 -31.75 10.84
N LEU A 211 14.39 -31.05 11.20
CA LEU A 211 14.03 -29.76 10.63
C LEU A 211 15.19 -28.75 10.75
N ARG A 212 15.71 -28.28 9.61
CA ARG A 212 16.83 -27.34 9.57
C ARG A 212 16.41 -25.95 9.13
N ASN A 213 15.70 -25.82 8.03
CA ASN A 213 15.24 -24.53 7.52
C ASN A 213 13.81 -24.66 6.99
N VAL A 214 13.06 -23.55 7.00
CA VAL A 214 11.69 -23.47 6.49
C VAL A 214 11.55 -22.18 5.69
N PHE A 215 10.89 -22.24 4.55
CA PHE A 215 10.49 -21.07 3.77
C PHE A 215 9.00 -21.14 3.45
N TRP A 216 8.31 -20.01 3.43
CA TRP A 216 6.93 -19.93 2.95
C TRP A 216 6.57 -18.54 2.39
N VAL A 217 5.60 -18.52 1.47
CA VAL A 217 5.05 -17.31 0.86
C VAL A 217 3.61 -17.53 0.40
N ASP A 218 2.78 -16.51 0.57
CA ASP A 218 1.40 -16.50 0.13
C ASP A 218 1.25 -16.12 -1.35
N ALA A 219 0.09 -16.46 -1.91
CA ALA A 219 -0.21 -16.20 -3.31
C ALA A 219 -0.12 -14.71 -3.70
N LYS A 220 -0.44 -13.78 -2.79
CA LYS A 220 -0.38 -12.35 -3.06
C LYS A 220 1.06 -11.85 -2.98
N GLY A 221 1.88 -12.34 -2.05
CA GLY A 221 3.33 -12.04 -2.04
C GLY A 221 4.02 -12.41 -3.37
N MET A 222 3.69 -13.58 -3.93
CA MET A 222 4.14 -13.98 -5.27
C MET A 222 3.52 -13.14 -6.40
N GLU A 223 2.26 -12.71 -6.29
CA GLU A 223 1.62 -11.85 -7.27
C GLU A 223 2.23 -10.44 -7.29
N ASP A 224 2.40 -9.84 -6.11
CA ASP A 224 2.98 -8.52 -5.89
C ASP A 224 4.44 -8.44 -6.39
N PHE A 225 5.21 -9.53 -6.24
CA PHE A 225 6.56 -9.60 -6.80
C PHE A 225 6.61 -9.34 -8.31
N ASN A 226 5.57 -9.73 -9.08
CA ASN A 226 5.52 -9.43 -10.52
C ASN A 226 5.47 -7.93 -10.84
N SER A 227 4.96 -7.11 -9.91
CA SER A 227 4.78 -5.66 -10.10
C SER A 227 5.78 -4.82 -9.31
N PHE A 228 6.28 -5.35 -8.18
CA PHE A 228 7.04 -4.62 -7.15
C PHE A 228 8.33 -5.34 -6.70
N GLY A 229 8.70 -6.44 -7.36
CA GLY A 229 9.95 -7.18 -7.13
C GLY A 229 11.20 -6.51 -7.70
N ASP A 230 11.13 -5.26 -8.15
CA ASP A 230 12.26 -4.51 -8.67
C ASP A 230 13.31 -4.20 -7.57
N VAL A 231 12.85 -3.91 -6.35
CA VAL A 231 13.68 -3.73 -5.16
C VAL A 231 13.13 -4.59 -4.04
N VAL A 232 13.97 -5.45 -3.46
CA VAL A 232 13.61 -6.31 -2.32
C VAL A 232 14.58 -6.06 -1.16
N PHE A 233 14.04 -5.96 0.04
CA PHE A 233 14.79 -5.91 1.28
C PHE A 233 14.79 -7.29 1.94
N PHE A 234 15.97 -7.80 2.30
CA PHE A 234 16.19 -9.02 3.06
C PHE A 234 16.52 -8.64 4.51
N ASP A 235 15.55 -8.80 5.40
CA ASP A 235 15.65 -8.44 6.82
C ASP A 235 15.84 -9.70 7.68
N THR A 236 16.85 -9.69 8.55
CA THR A 236 17.12 -10.75 9.54
C THR A 236 16.76 -10.26 10.94
N SER A 237 15.69 -10.82 11.49
CA SER A 237 15.16 -10.53 12.83
C SER A 237 15.23 -11.79 13.72
N TYR A 238 14.97 -11.68 15.02
CA TYR A 238 15.03 -12.82 15.97
C TYR A 238 13.82 -12.86 16.92
N PHE A 239 13.35 -14.06 17.24
CA PHE A 239 12.34 -14.29 18.30
C PHE A 239 12.97 -14.43 19.70
N THR A 240 12.17 -14.25 20.76
CA THR A 240 12.59 -14.27 22.19
C THR A 240 13.14 -15.58 22.69
N ASN A 241 12.77 -16.69 22.01
CA ASN A 241 12.85 -18.00 22.62
C ASN A 241 14.28 -18.27 23.10
N LYS A 242 14.44 -19.21 24.05
CA LYS A 242 15.71 -19.51 24.71
C LYS A 242 16.90 -19.74 23.76
N TYR A 243 16.63 -19.94 22.48
CA TYR A 243 17.55 -20.29 21.41
C TYR A 243 17.73 -19.21 20.34
N LYS A 244 16.99 -18.08 20.40
CA LYS A 244 16.99 -16.97 19.43
C LYS A 244 16.88 -17.43 17.97
N ILE A 245 15.75 -18.05 17.60
CA ILE A 245 15.50 -18.44 16.21
C ILE A 245 15.57 -17.20 15.29
N PRO A 246 16.43 -17.20 14.25
CA PRO A 246 16.42 -16.17 13.22
C PRO A 246 15.20 -16.32 12.30
N LEU A 247 14.46 -15.23 12.15
CA LEU A 247 13.39 -15.02 11.19
C LEU A 247 13.93 -14.16 10.04
N VAL A 248 13.81 -14.66 8.82
CA VAL A 248 14.10 -13.90 7.60
C VAL A 248 12.81 -13.40 6.98
N LEU A 249 12.78 -12.14 6.59
CA LEU A 249 11.68 -11.52 5.85
C LEU A 249 12.19 -10.99 4.50
N PHE A 250 11.50 -11.35 3.41
CA PHE A 250 11.64 -10.70 2.12
C PHE A 250 10.56 -9.60 2.03
N ILE A 251 10.98 -8.34 1.98
CA ILE A 251 10.08 -7.18 2.07
C ILE A 251 10.21 -6.34 0.80
N GLY A 252 9.10 -6.17 0.08
CA GLY A 252 8.96 -5.24 -1.04
C GLY A 252 8.18 -3.98 -0.63
N VAL A 253 7.84 -3.17 -1.62
CA VAL A 253 7.03 -1.96 -1.42
C VAL A 253 6.09 -1.72 -2.61
N ASN A 254 4.78 -1.70 -2.33
CA ASN A 254 3.73 -1.50 -3.34
C ASN A 254 3.63 -0.02 -3.80
N HIS A 255 2.72 0.25 -4.73
CA HIS A 255 2.48 1.57 -5.35
C HIS A 255 1.97 2.68 -4.42
N HIS A 256 1.68 2.37 -3.16
CA HIS A 256 1.28 3.34 -2.14
C HIS A 256 2.37 3.62 -1.09
N ILE A 257 3.59 3.11 -1.28
CA ILE A 257 4.67 3.05 -0.27
C ILE A 257 4.19 2.31 0.99
N GLN A 258 3.51 1.18 0.78
CA GLN A 258 3.20 0.26 1.86
C GLN A 258 4.15 -0.94 1.75
N PRO A 259 4.77 -1.37 2.86
CA PRO A 259 5.61 -2.56 2.88
C PRO A 259 4.79 -3.79 2.46
N THR A 260 5.37 -4.65 1.64
CA THR A 260 4.73 -5.88 1.14
C THR A 260 5.56 -7.07 1.57
N LEU A 261 4.92 -8.12 2.08
CA LEU A 261 5.63 -9.35 2.44
C LEU A 261 5.73 -10.25 1.21
N LEU A 262 6.96 -10.54 0.78
CA LEU A 262 7.29 -11.33 -0.41
C LEU A 262 7.81 -12.73 -0.04
N GLY A 263 7.74 -13.11 1.23
CA GLY A 263 8.15 -14.40 1.76
C GLY A 263 8.78 -14.29 3.15
N CYS A 264 8.76 -15.41 3.86
CA CYS A 264 9.35 -15.58 5.18
C CYS A 264 10.20 -16.84 5.22
N GLY A 265 11.19 -16.89 6.12
CA GLY A 265 11.88 -18.13 6.44
C GLY A 265 12.32 -18.20 7.89
N LEU A 266 12.46 -19.42 8.41
CA LEU A 266 13.15 -19.73 9.66
C LEU A 266 14.40 -20.52 9.30
N ILE A 267 15.54 -20.16 9.90
CA ILE A 267 16.83 -20.77 9.58
C ILE A 267 17.54 -21.30 10.83
N ALA A 268 18.24 -22.43 10.73
CA ALA A 268 19.00 -22.99 11.85
C ALA A 268 20.30 -22.23 12.14
N ASP A 269 20.92 -21.66 11.10
CA ASP A 269 22.21 -20.97 11.16
C ASP A 269 22.28 -19.84 10.13
N GLU A 270 23.24 -18.92 10.31
CA GLU A 270 23.52 -17.81 9.38
C GLU A 270 24.72 -18.13 8.47
N THR A 271 24.83 -19.38 8.00
CA THR A 271 25.91 -19.77 7.06
C THR A 271 25.57 -19.43 5.61
N VAL A 272 26.61 -19.35 4.77
CA VAL A 272 26.47 -19.16 3.31
C VAL A 272 25.52 -20.19 2.71
N TYR A 273 25.65 -21.47 3.09
CA TYR A 273 24.85 -22.57 2.55
C TYR A 273 23.35 -22.42 2.88
N THR A 274 23.04 -21.98 4.10
CA THR A 274 21.65 -21.76 4.53
C THR A 274 21.02 -20.57 3.83
N PHE A 275 21.76 -19.47 3.64
CA PHE A 275 21.28 -18.34 2.85
C PHE A 275 21.15 -18.68 1.36
N VAL A 276 22.06 -19.49 0.80
CA VAL A 276 21.94 -20.00 -0.58
C VAL A 276 20.67 -20.84 -0.74
N TRP A 277 20.42 -21.81 0.15
CA TRP A 277 19.20 -22.61 0.14
C TRP A 277 17.94 -21.72 0.20
N LEU A 278 17.90 -20.76 1.13
CA LEU A 278 16.75 -19.89 1.32
C LEU A 278 16.50 -18.99 0.12
N MET A 279 17.56 -18.40 -0.45
CA MET A 279 17.47 -17.51 -1.61
C MET A 279 17.12 -18.28 -2.89
N GLN A 280 17.65 -19.49 -3.11
CA GLN A 280 17.27 -20.36 -4.23
C GLN A 280 15.80 -20.79 -4.12
N THR A 281 15.36 -21.15 -2.91
CA THR A 281 13.98 -21.54 -2.63
C THR A 281 13.00 -20.40 -2.90
N TRP A 282 13.32 -19.19 -2.41
CA TRP A 282 12.56 -17.98 -2.71
C TRP A 282 12.57 -17.65 -4.21
N PHE A 283 13.71 -17.76 -4.89
CA PHE A 283 13.84 -17.52 -6.33
C PHE A 283 12.95 -18.45 -7.17
N MET A 284 12.89 -19.75 -6.82
CA MET A 284 11.97 -20.70 -7.46
C MET A 284 10.50 -20.30 -7.21
N ALA A 285 10.13 -19.94 -5.98
CA ALA A 285 8.78 -19.48 -5.65
C ALA A 285 8.38 -18.20 -6.42
N MET A 286 9.33 -17.30 -6.67
CA MET A 286 9.13 -16.09 -7.47
C MET A 286 9.08 -16.34 -8.99
N GLY A 287 9.16 -17.60 -9.44
CA GLY A 287 9.17 -17.98 -10.85
C GLY A 287 10.47 -17.60 -11.54
N GLU A 288 11.60 -17.93 -10.92
CA GLU A 288 12.97 -17.81 -11.46
C GLU A 288 13.33 -16.40 -11.96
N ARG A 289 12.85 -15.37 -11.25
CA ARG A 289 13.16 -13.96 -11.53
C ARG A 289 13.83 -13.33 -10.32
N SER A 290 15.03 -12.80 -10.54
CA SER A 290 15.78 -12.08 -9.51
C SER A 290 15.32 -10.62 -9.43
N PRO A 291 15.40 -9.97 -8.26
CA PRO A 291 15.15 -8.55 -8.15
C PRO A 291 16.25 -7.76 -8.87
N ARG A 292 16.00 -6.48 -9.23
CA ARG A 292 17.06 -5.63 -9.79
C ARG A 292 18.04 -5.18 -8.72
N VAL A 293 17.51 -4.88 -7.54
CA VAL A 293 18.26 -4.46 -6.36
C VAL A 293 17.85 -5.31 -5.17
N ILE A 294 18.82 -5.84 -4.43
CA ILE A 294 18.57 -6.46 -3.13
C ILE A 294 19.29 -5.66 -2.03
N LEU A 295 18.52 -5.22 -1.04
CA LEU A 295 18.99 -4.53 0.16
C LEU A 295 19.13 -5.55 1.28
N THR A 296 20.25 -5.55 2.00
CA THR A 296 20.49 -6.49 3.11
C THR A 296 21.18 -5.80 4.28
N ASP A 297 21.28 -6.50 5.40
CA ASP A 297 22.29 -6.20 6.42
C ASP A 297 23.72 -6.40 5.88
N GLN A 298 24.70 -5.69 6.45
CA GLN A 298 26.13 -6.02 6.25
C GLN A 298 26.41 -7.38 6.91
N ASN A 299 26.52 -8.43 6.10
CA ASN A 299 26.87 -9.79 6.50
C ASN A 299 27.57 -10.51 5.33
N ASN A 300 28.77 -11.06 5.57
CA ASN A 300 29.57 -11.72 4.53
C ASN A 300 28.94 -13.01 3.99
N ALA A 301 28.18 -13.74 4.80
CA ALA A 301 27.47 -14.94 4.36
C ALA A 301 26.32 -14.61 3.41
N ILE A 302 25.54 -13.56 3.73
CA ILE A 302 24.49 -13.02 2.86
C ILE A 302 25.11 -12.49 1.55
N LYS A 303 26.19 -11.71 1.63
CA LYS A 303 26.91 -11.18 0.45
C LYS A 303 27.40 -12.28 -0.50
N ALA A 304 27.96 -13.37 0.05
CA ALA A 304 28.36 -14.53 -0.74
C ALA A 304 27.16 -15.28 -1.35
N ALA A 305 26.06 -15.44 -0.61
CA ALA A 305 24.84 -16.07 -1.10
C ALA A 305 24.18 -15.26 -2.23
N VAL A 306 24.07 -13.93 -2.09
CA VAL A 306 23.55 -13.05 -3.15
C VAL A 306 24.41 -13.14 -4.40
N ALA A 307 25.74 -13.11 -4.28
CA ALA A 307 26.64 -13.24 -5.43
C ALA A 307 26.54 -14.61 -6.13
N ASN A 308 26.18 -15.67 -5.39
CA ASN A 308 26.00 -17.02 -5.93
C ASN A 308 24.64 -17.21 -6.61
N VAL A 309 23.55 -16.77 -5.99
CA VAL A 309 22.17 -17.02 -6.45
C VAL A 309 21.68 -15.94 -7.42
N PHE A 310 22.15 -14.69 -7.25
CA PHE A 310 21.67 -13.52 -8.00
C PHE A 310 22.81 -12.72 -8.66
N PRO A 311 23.63 -13.33 -9.54
CA PRO A 311 24.81 -12.67 -10.10
C PRO A 311 24.51 -11.41 -10.94
N GLY A 312 23.27 -11.23 -11.43
CA GLY A 312 22.81 -10.04 -12.15
C GLY A 312 22.11 -8.98 -11.29
N THR A 313 21.95 -9.21 -9.99
CA THR A 313 21.26 -8.29 -9.07
C THR A 313 22.26 -7.34 -8.41
N ARG A 314 21.92 -6.04 -8.36
CA ARG A 314 22.71 -5.06 -7.61
C ARG A 314 22.51 -5.27 -6.11
N HIS A 315 23.52 -5.84 -5.46
CA HIS A 315 23.55 -5.95 -4.00
C HIS A 315 23.95 -4.61 -3.37
N CYS A 316 23.17 -4.20 -2.37
CA CYS A 316 23.39 -3.02 -1.53
C CYS A 316 23.05 -3.35 -0.07
N PHE A 317 23.55 -2.58 0.88
CA PHE A 317 23.17 -2.65 2.28
C PHE A 317 22.13 -1.58 2.62
N GLY A 318 21.20 -1.90 3.51
CA GLY A 318 20.27 -0.92 4.06
C GLY A 318 21.03 0.15 4.86
N LEU A 319 20.81 1.42 4.53
CA LEU A 319 21.54 2.52 5.18
C LEU A 319 21.28 2.56 6.70
N TRP A 320 20.04 2.30 7.14
CA TRP A 320 19.70 2.17 8.56
C TRP A 320 20.43 1.02 9.24
N CYS A 321 20.70 -0.11 8.55
CA CYS A 321 21.43 -1.26 9.11
C CYS A 321 22.88 -0.89 9.42
N VAL A 322 23.50 -0.08 8.54
CA VAL A 322 24.83 0.48 8.78
C VAL A 322 24.79 1.44 9.97
N MET A 323 23.81 2.34 10.02
CA MET A 323 23.65 3.31 11.12
C MET A 323 23.41 2.64 12.49
N GLU A 324 22.63 1.57 12.55
CA GLU A 324 22.36 0.83 13.80
C GLU A 324 23.60 0.08 14.33
N LYS A 325 24.49 -0.36 13.43
CA LYS A 325 25.73 -1.05 13.80
C LYS A 325 26.81 -0.09 14.36
N ILE A 326 26.74 1.21 14.03
CA ILE A 326 27.72 2.21 14.50
C ILE A 326 27.84 2.26 16.03
N PRO A 327 26.78 2.48 16.84
CA PRO A 327 26.92 2.55 18.30
C PRO A 327 27.39 1.23 18.93
N ARG A 328 27.04 0.08 18.31
CA ARG A 328 27.42 -1.26 18.81
C ARG A 328 28.89 -1.59 18.61
N HIS A 329 29.51 -1.10 17.54
CA HIS A 329 30.94 -1.31 17.28
C HIS A 329 31.83 -0.19 17.81
N LEU A 330 31.28 1.00 18.03
CA LEU A 330 32.00 2.19 18.48
C LEU A 330 31.53 2.65 19.88
N GLU A 331 31.29 1.72 20.80
CA GLU A 331 30.76 2.02 22.16
C GLU A 331 31.61 3.03 22.95
N TYR A 332 32.92 3.11 22.70
CA TYR A 332 33.80 4.11 23.33
C TYR A 332 33.53 5.54 22.82
N LEU A 333 32.85 5.71 21.67
CA LEU A 333 32.35 7.01 21.18
C LEU A 333 31.06 7.47 21.88
N ASN A 334 30.53 6.71 22.85
CA ASN A 334 29.36 7.11 23.65
C ASN A 334 29.55 8.43 24.42
N VAL A 335 30.78 8.98 24.48
CA VAL A 335 31.06 10.33 24.99
C VAL A 335 30.66 11.43 23.98
N TRP A 336 30.80 11.20 22.67
CA TRP A 336 30.53 12.18 21.60
C TRP A 336 29.58 11.68 20.48
N PRO A 337 28.49 10.95 20.77
CA PRO A 337 27.70 10.26 19.75
C PRO A 337 27.06 11.22 18.74
N ALA A 338 26.51 12.34 19.19
CA ALA A 338 25.89 13.34 18.30
C ALA A 338 26.92 13.97 17.34
N THR A 339 28.09 14.38 17.86
CA THR A 339 29.16 15.01 17.07
C THR A 339 29.76 14.04 16.04
N PHE A 340 29.89 12.75 16.39
CA PHE A 340 30.33 11.73 15.46
C PHE A 340 29.29 11.50 14.36
N MET A 341 28.04 11.22 14.74
CA MET A 341 26.97 10.91 13.78
C MET A 341 26.73 12.05 12.80
N GLU A 342 26.72 13.31 13.27
CA GLU A 342 26.58 14.48 12.38
C GLU A 342 27.73 14.57 11.36
N LYS A 343 28.97 14.27 11.77
CA LYS A 343 30.13 14.26 10.87
C LYS A 343 30.14 13.05 9.93
N PHE A 344 29.69 11.89 10.39
CA PHE A 344 29.54 10.67 9.60
C PHE A 344 28.48 10.88 8.50
N GLU A 345 27.30 11.39 8.85
CA GLU A 345 26.24 11.74 7.89
C GLU A 345 26.73 12.80 6.88
N LYS A 346 27.44 13.84 7.33
CA LYS A 346 28.13 14.81 6.45
C LYS A 346 29.19 14.17 5.55
N CYS A 347 29.80 13.06 5.96
CA CYS A 347 30.76 12.33 5.15
C CYS A 347 30.07 11.54 4.03
N ILE A 348 28.95 10.87 4.33
CA ILE A 348 28.31 9.94 3.40
C ILE A 348 27.24 10.59 2.50
N CYS A 349 26.42 11.49 3.05
CA CYS A 349 25.27 12.09 2.34
C CYS A 349 25.62 13.42 1.64
N ARG A 350 26.76 14.04 1.98
CA ARG A 350 27.17 15.35 1.43
C ARG A 350 28.45 15.30 0.62
N SER A 351 28.91 14.11 0.22
CA SER A 351 30.05 13.92 -0.67
C SER A 351 29.56 13.78 -2.11
N TRP A 352 29.82 14.80 -2.92
CA TRP A 352 29.38 14.79 -4.32
C TRP A 352 30.15 13.78 -5.15
N THR A 353 31.47 13.78 -5.04
CA THR A 353 32.38 12.91 -5.82
C THR A 353 33.06 11.87 -4.94
N GLU A 354 33.59 10.82 -5.55
CA GLU A 354 34.32 9.76 -4.82
C GLU A 354 35.54 10.35 -4.08
N GLU A 355 36.28 11.30 -4.67
CA GLU A 355 37.42 11.95 -4.02
C GLU A 355 37.01 12.81 -2.82
N GLN A 356 35.82 13.44 -2.87
CA GLN A 356 35.27 14.14 -1.72
C GLN A 356 34.91 13.18 -0.59
N PHE A 357 34.33 12.02 -0.93
CA PHE A 357 34.05 10.97 0.05
C PHE A 357 35.35 10.47 0.69
N GLU A 358 36.32 10.03 -0.11
CA GLU A 358 37.61 9.49 0.36
C GLU A 358 38.30 10.50 1.30
N LYS A 359 38.38 11.78 0.90
CA LYS A 359 38.99 12.84 1.73
C LYS A 359 38.24 13.07 3.06
N ARG A 360 36.91 13.02 3.06
CA ARG A 360 36.11 13.20 4.29
C ARG A 360 36.17 11.96 5.18
N TRP A 361 36.19 10.77 4.58
CA TRP A 361 36.25 9.50 5.29
C TRP A 361 37.55 9.38 6.08
N TRP A 362 38.70 9.58 5.42
CA TRP A 362 40.00 9.52 6.10
C TRP A 362 40.13 10.59 7.18
N LYS A 363 39.62 11.82 6.94
CA LYS A 363 39.56 12.86 7.97
C LYS A 363 38.72 12.43 9.19
N LEU A 364 37.57 11.79 8.98
CA LEU A 364 36.71 11.27 10.06
C LEU A 364 37.39 10.15 10.83
N VAL A 365 37.99 9.19 10.12
CA VAL A 365 38.74 8.07 10.69
C VAL A 365 39.92 8.56 11.54
N ASP A 366 40.64 9.59 11.08
CA ASP A 366 41.75 10.20 11.81
C ASP A 366 41.29 10.97 13.06
N GLU A 367 40.24 11.80 12.92
CA GLU A 367 39.73 12.65 14.01
C GLU A 367 39.15 11.85 15.19
N PHE A 368 38.63 10.64 14.95
CA PHE A 368 38.06 9.76 15.97
C PHE A 368 38.91 8.50 16.25
N HIS A 369 40.13 8.45 15.73
CA HIS A 369 41.09 7.35 15.92
C HIS A 369 40.58 5.95 15.51
N LEU A 370 39.80 5.87 14.42
CA LEU A 370 39.11 4.64 13.98
C LEU A 370 40.01 3.65 13.21
N ARG A 371 41.28 4.00 12.94
CA ARG A 371 42.15 3.27 11.98
C ARG A 371 42.33 1.79 12.29
N GLU A 372 42.38 1.42 13.56
CA GLU A 372 42.67 0.05 14.01
C GLU A 372 41.39 -0.81 14.15
N ILE A 373 40.20 -0.23 13.95
CA ILE A 373 38.93 -0.92 14.16
C ILE A 373 38.58 -1.72 12.91
N GLN A 374 38.76 -3.04 12.99
CA GLN A 374 38.49 -3.99 11.89
C GLN A 374 37.11 -3.81 11.24
N TRP A 375 36.06 -3.51 12.04
CA TRP A 375 34.73 -3.25 11.49
C TRP A 375 34.68 -1.98 10.63
N VAL A 376 35.37 -0.90 11.01
CA VAL A 376 35.43 0.35 10.23
C VAL A 376 36.24 0.15 8.94
N GLN A 377 37.30 -0.67 9.00
CA GLN A 377 38.07 -1.08 7.81
C GLN A 377 37.16 -1.86 6.83
N SER A 378 36.47 -2.89 7.30
CA SER A 378 35.52 -3.68 6.50
C SER A 378 34.38 -2.83 5.94
N LEU A 379 33.83 -1.89 6.72
CA LEU A 379 32.79 -0.97 6.26
C LEU A 379 33.30 -0.04 5.14
N TYR A 380 34.57 0.37 5.17
CA TYR A 380 35.20 1.15 4.10
C TYR A 380 35.46 0.31 2.84
N GLU A 381 35.91 -0.93 2.98
CA GLU A 381 36.02 -1.88 1.85
C GLU A 381 34.66 -2.08 1.17
N ASP A 382 33.60 -2.18 1.97
CA ASP A 382 32.21 -2.30 1.53
C ASP A 382 31.57 -1.00 1.02
N ARG A 383 32.27 0.15 0.95
CA ARG A 383 31.64 1.46 0.62
C ARG A 383 30.76 1.48 -0.64
N LYS A 384 31.12 0.70 -1.67
CA LYS A 384 30.35 0.55 -2.92
C LYS A 384 28.99 -0.17 -2.75
N TYR A 385 28.75 -0.76 -1.59
CA TYR A 385 27.52 -1.43 -1.19
C TYR A 385 26.62 -0.56 -0.30
N TRP A 386 27.06 0.60 0.22
CA TRP A 386 26.19 1.40 1.12
C TRP A 386 26.31 2.93 1.05
N VAL A 387 27.36 3.48 0.43
CA VAL A 387 27.58 4.94 0.36
C VAL A 387 26.86 5.55 -0.85
N PRO A 388 25.98 6.57 -0.67
CA PRO A 388 25.16 7.16 -1.74
C PRO A 388 25.93 7.56 -3.00
N THR A 389 27.15 8.10 -2.84
CA THR A 389 28.01 8.57 -3.93
C THR A 389 28.34 7.49 -4.97
N PHE A 390 28.38 6.21 -4.56
CA PHE A 390 28.69 5.05 -5.42
C PHE A 390 27.43 4.32 -5.93
N MET A 391 26.25 4.96 -5.82
CA MET A 391 24.93 4.34 -6.05
C MET A 391 24.02 5.17 -6.96
N ARG A 392 24.58 6.11 -7.73
CA ARG A 392 23.82 7.10 -8.52
C ARG A 392 22.86 6.51 -9.55
N ASP A 393 23.10 5.27 -9.97
CA ASP A 393 22.30 4.51 -10.94
C ASP A 393 21.29 3.55 -10.30
N VAL A 394 21.26 3.46 -8.97
CA VAL A 394 20.47 2.48 -8.21
C VAL A 394 19.22 3.13 -7.63
N SER A 395 18.03 2.64 -8.02
CA SER A 395 16.79 3.03 -7.35
C SER A 395 16.49 2.10 -6.17
N PHE A 396 16.23 2.67 -5.00
CA PHE A 396 15.87 1.96 -3.77
C PHE A 396 14.37 1.96 -3.47
N ALA A 397 13.56 2.63 -4.29
CA ALA A 397 12.10 2.68 -4.17
C ALA A 397 11.55 3.02 -2.76
N GLY A 398 12.29 3.78 -1.96
CA GLY A 398 11.91 4.15 -0.59
C GLY A 398 12.24 3.11 0.50
N LEU A 399 12.89 1.97 0.16
CA LEU A 399 13.25 0.92 1.13
C LEU A 399 14.55 1.20 1.92
N SER A 400 15.45 2.03 1.40
CA SER A 400 16.70 2.37 2.09
C SER A 400 16.58 3.69 2.87
N THR A 401 16.02 3.66 4.09
CA THR A 401 15.97 4.83 4.98
C THR A 401 17.23 4.99 5.83
N VAL A 402 17.44 6.17 6.44
CA VAL A 402 18.56 6.43 7.36
C VAL A 402 18.27 5.88 8.76
N SER A 403 17.02 5.95 9.22
CA SER A 403 16.59 5.42 10.52
C SER A 403 15.70 4.19 10.37
N ARG A 404 15.78 3.27 11.35
CA ARG A 404 14.91 2.08 11.41
C ARG A 404 13.45 2.45 11.67
N SER A 405 13.18 3.55 12.37
CA SER A 405 11.83 4.10 12.59
C SER A 405 11.13 4.63 11.34
N GLU A 406 11.89 5.10 10.35
CA GLU A 406 11.37 5.49 9.03
C GLU A 406 11.25 4.30 8.07
N SER A 407 12.00 3.22 8.34
CA SER A 407 12.01 2.03 7.49
C SER A 407 10.63 1.41 7.43
N LEU A 408 10.22 1.00 6.23
CA LEU A 408 8.97 0.27 6.03
C LEU A 408 8.98 -1.06 6.80
N ASN A 409 10.16 -1.61 7.12
CA ASN A 409 10.30 -2.80 7.95
C ASN A 409 9.76 -2.60 9.37
N ALA A 410 9.76 -1.37 9.91
CA ALA A 410 9.19 -1.07 11.24
C ALA A 410 7.68 -1.27 11.35
N SER A 411 6.99 -1.39 10.20
CA SER A 411 5.59 -1.82 10.19
C SER A 411 5.39 -3.25 10.70
N PHE A 412 6.44 -4.09 10.71
CA PHE A 412 6.41 -5.46 11.22
C PHE A 412 6.74 -5.55 12.72
N ASP A 413 7.47 -4.58 13.29
CA ASP A 413 7.84 -4.53 14.72
C ASP A 413 6.60 -4.54 15.65
N LYS A 414 5.46 -4.02 15.15
CA LYS A 414 4.16 -4.04 15.86
C LYS A 414 3.53 -5.44 15.97
N TYR A 415 4.09 -6.44 15.27
CA TYR A 415 3.63 -7.82 15.25
C TYR A 415 4.70 -8.82 15.71
N VAL A 416 5.97 -8.56 15.36
CA VAL A 416 7.15 -9.35 15.74
C VAL A 416 8.15 -8.42 16.39
N ASN A 417 8.39 -8.62 17.69
CA ASN A 417 9.46 -7.98 18.42
C ASN A 417 10.35 -9.05 19.08
N GLN A 418 11.43 -8.63 19.73
CA GLN A 418 12.30 -9.55 20.46
C GLN A 418 11.59 -10.34 21.56
N GLU A 419 10.40 -9.93 22.01
CA GLU A 419 9.58 -10.60 23.03
C GLU A 419 8.52 -11.56 22.47
N THR A 420 8.35 -11.63 21.15
CA THR A 420 7.36 -12.48 20.49
C THR A 420 7.82 -13.95 20.40
N SER A 421 6.99 -14.87 20.89
CA SER A 421 7.19 -16.32 20.68
C SER A 421 6.80 -16.75 19.25
N LEU A 422 7.36 -17.88 18.77
CA LEU A 422 7.03 -18.43 17.45
C LEU A 422 5.53 -18.76 17.34
N ARG A 423 4.95 -19.38 18.38
CA ARG A 423 3.53 -19.67 18.46
C ARG A 423 2.67 -18.41 18.33
N GLU A 424 3.01 -17.34 19.06
CA GLU A 424 2.31 -16.07 18.92
C GLU A 424 2.42 -15.49 17.50
N PHE A 425 3.59 -15.60 16.87
CA PHE A 425 3.76 -15.16 15.48
C PHE A 425 2.87 -15.97 14.53
N VAL A 426 2.79 -17.29 14.69
CA VAL A 426 1.90 -18.17 13.92
C VAL A 426 0.42 -17.79 14.10
N GLU A 427 -0.02 -17.55 15.34
CA GLU A 427 -1.39 -17.08 15.63
C GLU A 427 -1.67 -15.69 15.03
N LYS A 428 -0.65 -14.83 14.92
CA LYS A 428 -0.75 -13.48 14.32
C LYS A 428 -0.57 -13.48 12.79
N TYR A 429 0.08 -14.47 12.17
CA TYR A 429 0.56 -14.39 10.77
C TYR A 429 -0.55 -14.07 9.75
N LYS A 430 -1.70 -14.76 9.82
CA LYS A 430 -2.86 -14.44 8.97
C LYS A 430 -3.37 -13.01 9.19
N VAL A 431 -3.39 -12.55 10.44
CA VAL A 431 -3.83 -11.19 10.81
C VAL A 431 -2.88 -10.13 10.25
N ILE A 432 -1.57 -10.42 10.18
CA ILE A 432 -0.58 -9.54 9.52
C ILE A 432 -0.96 -9.39 8.04
N LEU A 433 -1.12 -10.50 7.31
CA LEU A 433 -1.49 -10.49 5.90
C LEU A 433 -2.80 -9.74 5.64
N GLU A 434 -3.87 -10.07 6.39
CA GLU A 434 -5.18 -9.42 6.28
C GLU A 434 -5.10 -7.90 6.53
N ASP A 435 -4.40 -7.46 7.58
CA ASP A 435 -4.20 -6.04 7.86
C ASP A 435 -3.49 -5.34 6.68
N ARG A 436 -2.50 -5.98 6.04
CA ARG A 436 -1.79 -5.38 4.90
C ARG A 436 -2.66 -5.32 3.64
N TYR A 437 -3.42 -6.36 3.36
CA TYR A 437 -4.34 -6.38 2.21
C TYR A 437 -5.47 -5.35 2.38
N GLU A 438 -5.99 -5.17 3.60
CA GLU A 438 -6.99 -4.16 3.93
C GLU A 438 -6.42 -2.73 3.84
N GLU A 439 -5.18 -2.50 4.31
CA GLU A 439 -4.45 -1.24 4.15
C GLU A 439 -4.25 -0.87 2.66
N GLU A 440 -3.90 -1.83 1.81
CA GLU A 440 -3.76 -1.62 0.36
C GLU A 440 -5.12 -1.44 -0.33
N ALA A 441 -6.10 -2.28 -0.04
CA ALA A 441 -7.45 -2.18 -0.61
C ALA A 441 -8.08 -0.82 -0.28
N LYS A 442 -7.85 -0.30 0.93
CA LYS A 442 -8.25 1.06 1.31
C LYS A 442 -7.49 2.14 0.52
N ALA A 443 -6.17 2.00 0.35
CA ALA A 443 -5.37 2.97 -0.39
C ALA A 443 -5.76 3.02 -1.88
N ASN A 444 -6.01 1.85 -2.49
CA ASN A 444 -6.61 1.73 -3.82
C ASN A 444 -8.00 2.38 -3.84
N PHE A 445 -8.90 2.06 -2.91
CA PHE A 445 -10.22 2.68 -2.85
C PHE A 445 -10.15 4.21 -2.79
N ASP A 446 -9.35 4.77 -1.88
CA ASP A 446 -9.18 6.22 -1.73
C ASP A 446 -8.59 6.86 -3.01
N ALA A 447 -7.62 6.20 -3.67
CA ALA A 447 -7.00 6.65 -4.93
C ALA A 447 -7.94 6.69 -6.14
N TRP A 448 -9.00 5.88 -6.15
CA TRP A 448 -10.00 5.85 -7.23
C TRP A 448 -11.25 6.71 -6.94
N HIS A 449 -11.47 7.11 -5.68
CA HIS A 449 -12.72 7.77 -5.24
C HIS A 449 -12.58 9.21 -4.80
N GLU A 450 -11.40 9.60 -4.30
CA GLU A 450 -11.08 11.00 -4.01
C GLU A 450 -10.27 11.57 -5.18
N THR A 451 -10.15 12.90 -5.29
CA THR A 451 -9.19 13.53 -6.22
C THR A 451 -8.22 14.32 -5.37
N PRO A 452 -6.90 14.29 -5.64
CA PRO A 452 -5.95 15.03 -4.82
C PRO A 452 -6.24 16.52 -4.85
N GLU A 453 -6.24 17.16 -3.69
CA GLU A 453 -6.32 18.61 -3.60
C GLU A 453 -4.97 19.21 -3.98
N LEU A 454 -4.95 20.06 -5.01
CA LEU A 454 -3.77 20.83 -5.40
C LEU A 454 -3.55 21.96 -4.38
N LYS A 455 -2.32 22.12 -3.90
CA LYS A 455 -1.91 23.18 -2.96
C LYS A 455 -1.25 24.36 -3.66
N SER A 456 -0.83 24.21 -4.91
CA SER A 456 -0.24 25.28 -5.72
C SER A 456 -0.79 25.27 -7.16
N PRO A 457 -0.62 26.36 -7.93
CA PRO A 457 -0.93 26.38 -9.35
C PRO A 457 0.13 25.65 -10.22
N SER A 458 1.15 25.03 -9.61
CA SER A 458 2.33 24.45 -10.28
C SER A 458 1.96 23.44 -11.39
N PRO A 459 2.62 23.51 -12.56
CA PRO A 459 2.35 22.58 -13.66
C PRO A 459 2.81 21.15 -13.34
N PHE A 460 3.88 20.98 -12.56
CA PHE A 460 4.33 19.65 -12.10
C PHE A 460 3.28 18.99 -11.19
N GLU A 461 2.68 19.77 -10.30
CA GLU A 461 1.67 19.26 -9.38
C GLU A 461 0.43 18.79 -10.16
N LYS A 462 -0.05 19.61 -11.10
CA LYS A 462 -1.12 19.27 -12.04
C LYS A 462 -0.82 18.00 -12.83
N GLN A 463 0.36 17.91 -13.46
CA GLN A 463 0.78 16.72 -14.21
C GLN A 463 0.76 15.46 -13.32
N ILE A 464 1.45 15.50 -12.18
CA ILE A 464 1.71 14.32 -11.36
C ILE A 464 0.46 13.85 -10.59
N SER A 465 -0.44 14.77 -10.21
CA SER A 465 -1.76 14.44 -9.60
C SER A 465 -2.64 13.50 -10.42
N LEU A 466 -2.43 13.44 -11.75
CA LEU A 466 -3.19 12.56 -12.65
C LEU A 466 -2.53 11.19 -12.85
N ILE A 467 -1.28 11.03 -12.41
CA ILE A 467 -0.42 9.89 -12.75
C ILE A 467 -0.11 9.06 -11.50
N TYR A 468 0.35 9.71 -10.44
CA TYR A 468 0.76 9.07 -9.20
C TYR A 468 -0.43 8.62 -8.34
N THR A 469 -0.22 7.59 -7.54
CA THR A 469 -1.15 7.26 -6.45
C THR A 469 -1.20 8.42 -5.46
N HIS A 470 -2.30 8.53 -4.69
CA HIS A 470 -2.50 9.64 -3.78
C HIS A 470 -1.38 9.81 -2.76
N GLU A 471 -0.77 8.72 -2.29
CA GLU A 471 0.26 8.80 -1.26
C GLU A 471 1.62 9.25 -1.83
N ILE A 472 2.01 8.80 -3.02
CA ILE A 472 3.19 9.34 -3.71
C ILE A 472 2.96 10.82 -4.06
N PHE A 473 1.78 11.15 -4.60
CA PHE A 473 1.46 12.52 -4.97
C PHE A 473 1.59 13.48 -3.77
N LYS A 474 1.08 13.12 -2.58
CA LYS A 474 1.24 13.94 -1.36
C LYS A 474 2.71 14.17 -1.02
N LYS A 475 3.55 13.14 -1.10
CA LYS A 475 5.00 13.27 -0.80
C LYS A 475 5.71 14.12 -1.85
N PHE A 476 5.40 13.95 -3.14
CA PHE A 476 5.92 14.80 -4.21
C PHE A 476 5.43 16.26 -4.11
N GLN A 477 4.18 16.47 -3.68
CA GLN A 477 3.61 17.80 -3.44
C GLN A 477 4.38 18.57 -2.37
N VAL A 478 4.92 17.90 -1.34
CA VAL A 478 5.82 18.54 -0.36
C VAL A 478 7.10 19.04 -1.01
N GLU A 479 7.69 18.27 -1.93
CA GLU A 479 8.89 18.69 -2.70
C GLU A 479 8.59 19.87 -3.64
N VAL A 480 7.42 19.87 -4.31
CA VAL A 480 6.99 20.99 -5.17
C VAL A 480 6.79 22.29 -4.37
N LEU A 481 6.24 22.20 -3.16
CA LEU A 481 6.06 23.37 -2.28
C LEU A 481 7.39 23.83 -1.69
N GLY A 482 8.25 22.90 -1.26
CA GLY A 482 9.59 23.17 -0.71
C GLY A 482 10.55 23.82 -1.71
N ALA A 483 10.29 23.69 -3.02
CA ALA A 483 11.04 24.42 -4.05
C ALA A 483 10.98 25.95 -3.88
N ALA A 484 9.92 26.49 -3.24
CA ALA A 484 9.84 27.92 -2.91
C ALA A 484 10.82 28.36 -1.80
N ALA A 485 11.33 27.43 -1.00
CA ALA A 485 12.38 27.65 0.01
C ALA A 485 13.79 27.35 -0.52
N CYS A 486 13.96 27.17 -1.84
CA CYS A 486 15.23 26.94 -2.49
C CYS A 486 15.73 28.19 -3.24
N HIS A 487 17.00 28.57 -3.06
CA HIS A 487 17.67 29.61 -3.82
C HIS A 487 18.76 29.00 -4.70
N LEU A 488 18.58 29.14 -6.02
CA LEU A 488 19.47 28.60 -7.03
C LEU A 488 20.51 29.62 -7.47
N LYS A 489 21.77 29.17 -7.56
CA LYS A 489 22.89 29.86 -8.19
C LYS A 489 23.50 28.96 -9.26
N LYS A 490 23.66 29.48 -10.48
CA LYS A 490 24.44 28.82 -11.54
C LYS A 490 25.92 28.87 -11.15
N GLU A 491 26.60 27.74 -11.14
CA GLU A 491 28.05 27.66 -10.84
C GLU A 491 28.83 27.56 -12.15
N ASN A 492 28.63 26.47 -12.91
CA ASN A 492 29.35 26.17 -14.14
C ASN A 492 28.38 25.82 -15.28
N GLU A 493 28.85 25.93 -16.51
CA GLU A 493 28.16 25.52 -17.74
C GLU A 493 29.19 24.95 -18.72
N ASP A 494 29.12 23.64 -18.92
CA ASP A 494 29.85 22.92 -19.95
C ASP A 494 28.97 22.80 -21.21
N GLU A 495 29.52 22.42 -22.36
CA GLU A 495 28.82 22.43 -23.68
C GLU A 495 27.48 21.67 -23.74
N ALA A 496 27.22 20.74 -22.81
CA ALA A 496 25.98 19.97 -22.75
C ALA A 496 25.34 19.88 -21.34
N THR A 497 26.03 20.34 -20.29
CA THR A 497 25.60 20.15 -18.89
C THR A 497 25.83 21.42 -18.08
N THR A 498 24.78 21.88 -17.40
CA THR A 498 24.82 23.04 -16.52
C THR A 498 24.77 22.59 -15.06
N THR A 499 25.67 23.13 -14.24
CA THR A 499 25.79 22.78 -12.83
C THR A 499 25.36 23.94 -11.94
N TYR A 500 24.39 23.67 -11.07
CA TYR A 500 23.78 24.61 -10.15
C TYR A 500 24.11 24.26 -8.70
N SER A 501 24.34 25.28 -7.87
CA SER A 501 24.30 25.19 -6.42
C SER A 501 22.94 25.68 -5.93
N VAL A 502 22.17 24.82 -5.29
CA VAL A 502 20.86 25.12 -4.73
C VAL A 502 20.95 25.18 -3.21
N LYS A 503 20.79 26.38 -2.65
CA LYS A 503 20.67 26.57 -1.20
C LYS A 503 19.22 26.30 -0.77
N ASP A 504 19.03 25.27 0.04
CA ASP A 504 17.79 24.98 0.74
C ASP A 504 17.78 25.73 2.09
N PHE A 505 16.74 26.52 2.34
CA PHE A 505 16.58 27.26 3.60
C PHE A 505 15.87 26.46 4.70
N GLU A 506 15.18 25.36 4.40
CA GLU A 506 14.63 24.45 5.41
C GLU A 506 15.75 23.58 6.00
N ASP A 507 16.60 23.01 5.14
CA ASP A 507 17.75 22.19 5.55
C ASP A 507 18.98 23.04 5.96
N ASN A 508 18.95 24.34 5.67
CA ASN A 508 20.06 25.30 5.74
C ASN A 508 21.36 24.78 5.08
N GLN A 509 21.23 24.20 3.88
CA GLN A 509 22.30 23.46 3.20
C GLN A 509 22.36 23.79 1.70
N ASN A 510 23.53 23.59 1.10
CA ASN A 510 23.71 23.72 -0.35
C ASN A 510 23.82 22.33 -0.98
N TYR A 511 23.05 22.10 -2.04
CA TYR A 511 23.04 20.89 -2.85
C TYR A 511 23.54 21.20 -4.27
N MET A 512 24.29 20.28 -4.87
CA MET A 512 24.69 20.39 -6.27
C MET A 512 23.65 19.71 -7.16
N VAL A 513 23.31 20.33 -8.28
CA VAL A 513 22.38 19.79 -9.27
C VAL A 513 22.99 19.94 -10.66
N GLU A 514 23.15 18.83 -11.36
CA GLU A 514 23.59 18.77 -12.76
C GLU A 514 22.36 18.61 -13.66
N TRP A 515 22.24 19.46 -14.69
CA TRP A 515 21.19 19.40 -15.71
C TRP A 515 21.81 19.30 -17.10
N ASN A 516 21.50 18.22 -17.82
CA ASN A 516 21.89 18.01 -19.20
C ASN A 516 20.65 18.15 -20.10
N GLU A 517 20.56 19.27 -20.83
CA GLU A 517 19.38 19.61 -21.63
C GLU A 517 19.15 18.61 -22.78
N LEU A 518 20.22 18.25 -23.50
CA LEU A 518 20.18 17.36 -24.68
C LEU A 518 19.62 15.97 -24.36
N LYS A 519 20.01 15.39 -23.23
CA LYS A 519 19.47 14.09 -22.75
C LYS A 519 18.22 14.28 -21.88
N SER A 520 17.92 15.51 -21.49
CA SER A 520 16.98 15.87 -20.42
C SER A 520 17.27 15.14 -19.09
N ASP A 521 18.54 14.88 -18.77
CA ASP A 521 18.98 14.24 -17.51
C ASP A 521 19.17 15.30 -16.41
N ILE A 522 18.55 15.12 -15.25
CA ILE A 522 18.85 15.84 -14.02
C ILE A 522 19.38 14.89 -12.94
N TYR A 523 20.40 15.31 -12.22
CA TYR A 523 20.98 14.59 -11.09
C TYR A 523 21.23 15.57 -9.93
N CYS A 524 20.98 15.15 -8.69
CA CYS A 524 21.06 16.02 -7.51
C CYS A 524 21.79 15.35 -6.34
N SER A 525 22.63 16.10 -5.64
CA SER A 525 23.50 15.61 -4.56
C SER A 525 22.76 15.13 -3.31
N CYS A 526 21.45 15.37 -3.19
CA CYS A 526 20.64 14.76 -2.12
C CYS A 526 20.23 13.31 -2.43
N CYS A 527 20.48 12.81 -3.65
CA CYS A 527 20.11 11.48 -4.15
C CYS A 527 18.63 11.09 -3.92
N SER A 528 17.73 12.07 -3.78
CA SER A 528 16.34 11.82 -3.39
C SER A 528 15.55 11.05 -4.47
N PHE A 529 15.96 11.07 -5.73
CA PHE A 529 15.29 10.31 -6.79
C PHE A 529 15.69 8.83 -6.73
N GLU A 530 16.95 8.55 -6.49
CA GLU A 530 17.54 7.23 -6.28
C GLU A 530 16.89 6.59 -5.04
N TYR A 531 16.86 7.33 -3.93
CA TYR A 531 16.32 6.84 -2.66
C TYR A 531 14.79 6.76 -2.60
N LYS A 532 14.05 7.77 -3.09
CA LYS A 532 12.57 7.84 -2.96
C LYS A 532 11.81 7.50 -4.25
N GLY A 533 12.45 7.54 -5.41
CA GLY A 533 11.85 7.31 -6.73
C GLY A 533 11.03 8.47 -7.30
N TYR A 534 11.15 9.68 -6.74
CA TYR A 534 10.56 10.92 -7.26
C TYR A 534 11.49 12.11 -7.00
N LEU A 535 11.41 13.13 -7.86
CA LEU A 535 12.34 14.27 -7.82
C LEU A 535 12.14 15.14 -6.58
N CYS A 536 13.26 15.66 -6.05
CA CYS A 536 13.28 16.61 -4.95
C CYS A 536 13.02 18.05 -5.42
N ARG A 537 12.67 18.89 -4.44
CA ARG A 537 12.66 20.36 -4.51
C ARG A 537 13.84 20.98 -5.28
N HIS A 538 15.07 20.47 -5.12
CA HIS A 538 16.28 21.03 -5.73
C HIS A 538 16.32 20.78 -7.24
N ALA A 539 15.88 19.60 -7.70
CA ALA A 539 15.71 19.30 -9.11
C ALA A 539 14.54 20.08 -9.72
N ILE A 540 13.45 20.23 -8.96
CA ILE A 540 12.26 20.99 -9.39
C ILE A 540 12.59 22.48 -9.64
N VAL A 541 13.35 23.14 -8.76
CA VAL A 541 13.72 24.55 -8.96
C VAL A 541 14.67 24.75 -10.15
N VAL A 542 15.57 23.79 -10.43
CA VAL A 542 16.40 23.79 -11.65
C VAL A 542 15.55 23.65 -12.90
N PHE A 543 14.57 22.73 -12.93
CA PHE A 543 13.62 22.63 -14.04
C PHE A 543 12.84 23.92 -14.29
N GLN A 544 12.34 24.59 -13.23
CA GLN A 544 11.65 25.88 -13.35
C GLN A 544 12.54 26.95 -13.99
N MET A 545 13.80 27.05 -13.53
CA MET A 545 14.77 28.02 -14.06
C MET A 545 15.23 27.70 -15.47
N SER A 546 15.23 26.42 -15.86
CA SER A 546 15.60 25.94 -17.20
C SER A 546 14.40 25.90 -18.17
N GLY A 547 13.24 26.45 -17.79
CA GLY A 547 12.04 26.49 -18.64
C GLY A 547 11.31 25.15 -18.82
N VAL A 548 11.68 24.12 -18.06
CA VAL A 548 11.08 22.78 -18.11
C VAL A 548 9.90 22.72 -17.14
N PHE A 549 8.67 22.80 -17.66
CA PHE A 549 7.44 22.83 -16.85
C PHE A 549 6.70 21.49 -16.74
N SER A 550 7.32 20.41 -17.20
CA SER A 550 6.80 19.04 -17.07
C SER A 550 7.90 18.07 -16.69
N ILE A 551 7.63 17.18 -15.73
CA ILE A 551 8.54 16.11 -15.34
C ILE A 551 8.73 15.15 -16.52
N PRO A 552 9.97 14.90 -17.00
CA PRO A 552 10.23 13.91 -18.03
C PRO A 552 9.82 12.50 -17.61
N SER A 553 9.32 11.70 -18.55
CA SER A 553 8.75 10.37 -18.28
C SER A 553 9.69 9.41 -17.55
N LYS A 554 11.01 9.51 -17.78
CA LYS A 554 12.03 8.69 -17.08
C LYS A 554 12.11 8.95 -15.56
N TYR A 555 11.66 10.11 -15.10
CA TYR A 555 11.55 10.45 -13.67
C TYR A 555 10.18 10.12 -13.07
N ILE A 556 9.32 9.43 -13.83
CA ILE A 556 7.98 8.98 -13.43
C ILE A 556 8.00 7.44 -13.37
N LEU A 557 8.43 6.89 -12.24
CA LEU A 557 8.58 5.44 -12.08
C LEU A 557 7.21 4.74 -12.15
N LYS A 558 7.10 3.65 -12.94
CA LYS A 558 5.84 2.91 -13.11
C LYS A 558 5.21 2.47 -11.80
N ARG A 559 6.06 2.00 -10.88
CA ARG A 559 5.68 1.53 -9.55
C ARG A 559 4.91 2.58 -8.73
N TRP A 560 5.05 3.86 -9.00
CA TRP A 560 4.38 4.95 -8.28
C TRP A 560 3.07 5.42 -8.90
N THR A 561 2.68 4.85 -10.03
CA THR A 561 1.50 5.29 -10.79
C THR A 561 0.23 4.50 -10.43
N ASN A 562 -0.93 5.08 -10.69
CA ASN A 562 -2.22 4.37 -10.70
C ASN A 562 -2.32 3.29 -11.80
N ALA A 563 -1.24 3.03 -12.54
CA ALA A 563 -1.12 1.99 -13.55
C ALA A 563 0.00 0.98 -13.22
N ALA A 564 0.51 0.95 -11.98
CA ALA A 564 1.60 0.06 -11.57
C ALA A 564 1.30 -1.43 -11.88
N THR A 565 0.09 -1.90 -11.55
CA THR A 565 -0.40 -3.26 -11.80
C THR A 565 -0.97 -3.47 -13.21
N SER A 566 -1.07 -2.42 -14.03
CA SER A 566 -1.57 -2.54 -15.40
C SER A 566 -0.49 -3.12 -16.32
N LYS A 567 -0.87 -4.01 -17.24
CA LYS A 567 0.05 -4.57 -18.25
C LYS A 567 0.45 -3.57 -19.35
N HIS A 568 -0.26 -2.44 -19.47
CA HIS A 568 0.03 -1.45 -20.51
C HIS A 568 1.28 -0.58 -20.21
N PRO A 569 1.98 -0.10 -21.26
CA PRO A 569 3.05 0.89 -21.14
C PRO A 569 2.56 2.26 -20.64
N ILE A 570 3.42 2.99 -19.94
CA ILE A 570 3.08 4.35 -19.45
C ILE A 570 3.06 5.39 -20.57
N SER A 571 3.91 5.25 -21.60
CA SER A 571 3.97 6.22 -22.70
C SER A 571 2.59 6.37 -23.34
N GLU A 572 1.94 5.26 -23.71
CA GLU A 572 0.61 5.27 -24.35
C GLU A 572 -0.44 6.06 -23.54
N ARG A 573 -0.44 5.95 -22.20
CA ARG A 573 -1.37 6.69 -21.34
C ARG A 573 -0.94 8.14 -21.13
N LEU A 574 0.36 8.44 -21.07
CA LEU A 574 0.87 9.80 -21.02
C LEU A 574 0.58 10.55 -22.33
N ASP A 575 0.78 9.89 -23.46
CA ASP A 575 0.55 10.40 -24.80
C ASP A 575 -0.95 10.56 -25.09
N ASP A 576 -1.83 9.66 -24.63
CA ASP A 576 -3.27 9.90 -24.71
C ASP A 576 -3.72 11.06 -23.81
N LEU A 577 -3.24 11.15 -22.56
CA LEU A 577 -3.56 12.28 -21.68
C LEU A 577 -3.04 13.62 -22.22
N GLN A 578 -1.78 13.66 -22.69
CA GLN A 578 -1.21 14.86 -23.29
C GLN A 578 -1.90 15.20 -24.61
N SER A 579 -2.18 14.23 -25.48
CA SER A 579 -2.91 14.48 -26.73
C SER A 579 -4.35 14.92 -26.48
N LYS A 580 -5.02 14.42 -25.43
CA LYS A 580 -6.36 14.86 -25.02
C LYS A 580 -6.36 16.30 -24.53
N VAL A 581 -5.38 16.68 -23.70
CA VAL A 581 -5.21 18.08 -23.25
C VAL A 581 -4.83 19.01 -24.40
N ARG A 582 -3.94 18.58 -25.31
CA ARG A 582 -3.59 19.34 -26.53
C ARG A 582 -4.80 19.53 -27.45
N ARG A 583 -5.54 18.45 -27.75
CA ARG A 583 -6.79 18.48 -28.53
C ARG A 583 -7.84 19.41 -27.90
N TYR A 584 -8.05 19.30 -26.58
CA TYR A 584 -8.99 20.16 -25.85
C TYR A 584 -8.60 21.64 -25.93
N ASN A 585 -7.32 21.98 -25.69
CA ASN A 585 -6.86 23.37 -25.73
C ASN A 585 -6.91 23.99 -27.13
N ASP A 586 -6.62 23.22 -28.19
CA ASP A 586 -6.78 23.65 -29.58
C ASP A 586 -8.26 23.89 -29.92
N LEU A 587 -9.15 22.97 -29.54
CA LEU A 587 -10.59 23.14 -29.70
C LEU A 587 -11.13 24.37 -28.95
N CYS A 588 -10.67 24.64 -27.73
CA CYS A 588 -11.05 25.86 -26.99
C CYS A 588 -10.62 27.14 -27.73
N ARG A 589 -9.39 27.18 -28.29
CA ARG A 589 -8.94 28.34 -29.08
C ARG A 589 -9.79 28.55 -30.34
N ARG A 590 -10.10 27.47 -31.07
CA ARG A 590 -10.99 27.52 -32.25
C ARG A 590 -12.41 27.93 -31.90
N ALA A 591 -12.93 27.48 -30.76
CA ALA A 591 -14.27 27.84 -30.28
C ALA A 591 -14.36 29.33 -29.89
N ILE A 592 -13.28 29.93 -29.37
CA ILE A 592 -13.22 31.38 -29.13
C ILE A 592 -13.32 32.15 -30.46
N ILE A 593 -12.49 31.81 -31.45
CA ILE A 593 -12.52 32.44 -32.79
C ILE A 593 -13.90 32.29 -33.45
N LEU A 594 -14.52 31.09 -33.36
CA LEU A 594 -15.87 30.86 -33.87
C LEU A 594 -16.94 31.65 -33.10
N GLY A 595 -16.74 31.89 -31.81
CA GLY A 595 -17.61 32.73 -30.99
C GLY A 595 -17.50 34.22 -31.34
N GLU A 596 -16.28 34.70 -31.61
CA GLU A 596 -16.02 36.06 -32.09
C GLU A 596 -16.73 36.29 -33.44
N GLU A 597 -16.42 35.48 -34.45
CA GLU A 597 -17.01 35.59 -35.81
C GLU A 597 -18.54 35.33 -35.82
N GLY A 598 -18.98 34.34 -35.04
CA GLY A 598 -20.38 34.01 -34.84
C GLY A 598 -21.16 35.04 -34.02
N SER A 599 -20.52 36.05 -33.42
CA SER A 599 -21.22 37.12 -32.70
C SER A 599 -21.55 38.33 -33.59
N LEU A 600 -20.99 38.40 -34.80
CA LEU A 600 -21.04 39.59 -35.66
C LEU A 600 -22.42 39.87 -36.26
N SER A 601 -23.26 38.85 -36.49
CA SER A 601 -24.65 39.03 -36.92
C SER A 601 -25.57 37.91 -36.40
N GLN A 602 -26.88 38.13 -36.49
CA GLN A 602 -27.86 37.12 -36.08
C GLN A 602 -27.82 35.87 -36.97
N GLU A 603 -27.45 36.04 -38.24
CA GLU A 603 -27.25 34.99 -39.23
C GLU A 603 -25.97 34.20 -38.93
N SER A 604 -24.83 34.87 -38.68
CA SER A 604 -23.58 34.18 -38.34
C SER A 604 -23.71 33.41 -37.01
N TYR A 605 -24.43 33.96 -36.04
CA TYR A 605 -24.79 33.27 -34.80
C TYR A 605 -25.58 31.98 -35.04
N ASN A 606 -26.60 32.02 -35.91
CA ASN A 606 -27.43 30.86 -36.22
C ASN A 606 -26.61 29.76 -36.94
N VAL A 607 -25.70 30.16 -37.84
CA VAL A 607 -24.78 29.23 -38.53
C VAL A 607 -23.82 28.57 -37.54
N ALA A 608 -23.15 29.36 -36.69
CA ALA A 608 -22.22 28.85 -35.67
C ALA A 608 -22.93 27.93 -34.66
N LEU A 609 -24.12 28.30 -34.20
CA LEU A 609 -24.92 27.51 -33.26
C LEU A 609 -25.37 26.18 -33.87
N SER A 610 -25.72 26.13 -35.16
CA SER A 610 -26.04 24.86 -35.83
C SER A 610 -24.81 23.98 -35.94
N ALA A 611 -23.69 24.52 -36.43
CA ALA A 611 -22.45 23.78 -36.58
C ALA A 611 -21.95 23.16 -35.26
N ILE A 612 -22.05 23.91 -34.14
CA ILE A 612 -21.70 23.41 -32.80
C ILE A 612 -22.63 22.24 -32.38
N LYS A 613 -23.94 22.35 -32.60
CA LYS A 613 -24.89 21.27 -32.27
C LYS A 613 -24.64 20.00 -33.08
N ASP A 614 -24.39 20.14 -34.38
CA ASP A 614 -24.12 19.01 -35.27
C ASP A 614 -22.79 18.33 -34.94
N ALA A 615 -21.73 19.12 -34.67
CA ALA A 615 -20.45 18.60 -34.21
C ALA A 615 -20.56 17.85 -32.87
N LEU A 616 -21.27 18.39 -31.89
CA LEU A 616 -21.51 17.72 -30.60
C LEU A 616 -22.23 16.37 -30.78
N LYS A 617 -23.23 16.31 -31.66
CA LYS A 617 -23.96 15.08 -31.98
C LYS A 617 -23.07 14.03 -32.65
N GLN A 618 -22.20 14.45 -33.58
CA GLN A 618 -21.25 13.54 -34.23
C GLN A 618 -20.20 13.01 -33.25
N CYS A 619 -19.61 13.87 -32.41
CA CYS A 619 -18.66 13.45 -31.38
C CYS A 619 -19.26 12.47 -30.37
N ALA A 620 -20.53 12.65 -29.97
CA ALA A 620 -21.23 11.72 -29.09
C ALA A 620 -21.42 10.33 -29.73
N ASN A 621 -21.67 10.28 -31.05
CA ASN A 621 -21.80 9.02 -31.78
C ASN A 621 -20.46 8.29 -31.97
N VAL A 622 -19.34 9.00 -32.17
CA VAL A 622 -18.02 8.36 -32.31
C VAL A 622 -17.61 7.65 -31.01
N HIS A 623 -17.95 8.22 -29.85
CA HIS A 623 -17.65 7.61 -28.55
C HIS A 623 -18.39 6.28 -28.31
N SER A 624 -19.62 6.10 -28.79
CA SER A 624 -20.41 4.89 -28.53
C SER A 624 -20.05 3.68 -29.41
N PHE A 625 -19.31 3.88 -30.51
CA PHE A 625 -18.79 2.76 -31.30
C PHE A 625 -17.49 2.17 -30.74
N SER A 626 -16.69 2.94 -29.99
CA SER A 626 -15.37 2.51 -29.51
C SER A 626 -15.41 1.54 -28.32
N GLU A 627 -16.49 1.52 -27.52
CA GLU A 627 -16.62 0.63 -26.36
C GLU A 627 -17.06 -0.80 -26.72
N ASN A 628 -17.64 -1.00 -27.91
CA ASN A 628 -18.17 -2.30 -28.35
C ASN A 628 -17.15 -3.17 -29.14
N GLY A 629 -15.93 -2.67 -29.37
CA GLY A 629 -14.92 -3.35 -30.20
C GLY A 629 -14.16 -4.51 -29.54
N ALA A 630 -14.37 -4.77 -28.24
CA ALA A 630 -13.51 -5.65 -27.44
C ALA A 630 -14.15 -7.01 -27.07
N ARG A 631 -14.90 -7.65 -27.98
CA ARG A 631 -15.28 -9.08 -27.88
C ARG A 631 -15.29 -9.75 -29.26
N PRO A 632 -14.49 -10.82 -29.50
CA PRO A 632 -14.66 -11.66 -30.68
C PRO A 632 -15.88 -12.58 -30.48
N ASN A 633 -16.97 -12.32 -31.19
CA ASN A 633 -18.14 -13.18 -31.17
C ASN A 633 -17.98 -14.35 -32.16
N THR A 634 -17.70 -15.53 -31.64
CA THR A 634 -17.89 -16.80 -32.36
C THR A 634 -19.31 -17.31 -32.12
N SER A 635 -20.20 -17.17 -33.10
CA SER A 635 -21.27 -18.14 -33.41
C SER A 635 -22.11 -17.66 -34.60
N LEU A 636 -22.11 -18.45 -35.68
CA LEU A 636 -23.04 -18.31 -36.81
C LEU A 636 -24.36 -19.04 -36.50
N MET A 637 -25.37 -18.90 -37.37
CA MET A 637 -26.70 -19.55 -37.35
C MET A 637 -27.65 -19.00 -36.25
N SER A 638 -28.77 -18.34 -36.56
CA SER A 638 -29.73 -18.62 -37.62
C SER A 638 -30.58 -17.39 -37.94
N ALA A 639 -30.93 -17.20 -39.21
CA ALA A 639 -31.98 -16.30 -39.67
C ALA A 639 -32.76 -16.99 -40.79
N ILE A 640 -34.09 -16.87 -40.79
CA ILE A 640 -35.00 -16.79 -41.96
C ILE A 640 -36.48 -16.84 -41.49
N CYS A 641 -37.36 -16.13 -42.22
CA CYS A 641 -38.82 -15.98 -42.07
C CYS A 641 -39.32 -15.17 -40.84
N GLY A 642 -40.25 -14.21 -40.96
CA GLY A 642 -40.91 -13.61 -42.13
C GLY A 642 -42.36 -13.14 -41.84
N ALA A 643 -42.85 -12.09 -42.51
CA ALA A 643 -44.19 -11.45 -42.39
C ALA A 643 -44.49 -10.73 -41.04
N GLU A 644 -44.86 -9.44 -40.97
CA GLU A 644 -46.14 -8.77 -41.37
C GLU A 644 -47.31 -9.09 -40.38
N GLU A 645 -48.13 -8.16 -39.86
CA GLU A 645 -48.54 -6.83 -40.35
C GLU A 645 -49.13 -5.87 -39.25
N GLN A 646 -49.02 -4.55 -39.48
CA GLN A 646 -49.99 -3.43 -39.25
C GLN A 646 -50.56 -2.91 -37.88
N ASN A 647 -50.79 -1.58 -37.92
CA ASN A 647 -51.73 -0.71 -37.15
C ASN A 647 -51.39 -0.29 -35.70
N GLN A 648 -51.58 0.97 -35.25
CA GLN A 648 -52.20 2.16 -35.87
C GLN A 648 -51.65 3.48 -35.26
N CYS A 649 -51.88 4.65 -35.87
CA CYS A 649 -51.20 5.91 -35.51
C CYS A 649 -52.13 7.15 -35.39
N SER A 650 -52.06 7.86 -34.25
CA SER A 650 -52.36 9.31 -34.06
C SER A 650 -53.84 9.77 -34.28
N PRO A 651 -54.25 11.06 -34.11
CA PRO A 651 -53.49 12.27 -33.73
C PRO A 651 -54.11 13.26 -32.68
N ARG A 652 -53.25 14.17 -32.19
CA ARG A 652 -53.44 15.62 -31.85
C ARG A 652 -54.76 16.17 -31.26
N MET A 653 -54.59 17.07 -30.27
CA MET A 653 -54.98 18.50 -30.46
C MET A 653 -54.17 19.46 -29.55
N THR A 654 -54.12 20.73 -29.98
CA THR A 654 -53.16 21.77 -29.56
C THR A 654 -53.82 22.88 -28.72
N ARG A 655 -53.05 23.64 -27.92
CA ARG A 655 -53.10 25.13 -27.87
C ARG A 655 -52.01 25.75 -27.00
N LEU A 656 -51.39 26.83 -27.50
CA LEU A 656 -50.62 27.81 -26.71
C LEU A 656 -51.57 28.95 -26.25
N ASN A 657 -51.24 29.65 -25.16
CA ASN A 657 -50.75 31.05 -25.23
C ASN A 657 -50.63 31.78 -23.87
N ASN A 658 -49.59 32.63 -23.81
CA ASN A 658 -49.45 33.91 -23.10
C ASN A 658 -49.27 33.98 -21.55
N ALA A 659 -48.35 34.89 -21.19
CA ALA A 659 -48.14 35.59 -19.91
C ALA A 659 -48.19 37.12 -20.21
N PRO A 660 -47.80 38.09 -19.33
CA PRO A 660 -47.55 38.09 -17.87
C PRO A 660 -48.51 39.13 -17.18
N PRO A 661 -48.21 39.93 -16.10
CA PRO A 661 -47.03 40.79 -15.87
C PRO A 661 -46.42 40.77 -14.44
N ARG A 662 -45.34 41.56 -14.26
CA ARG A 662 -44.69 41.87 -12.97
C ARG A 662 -45.52 42.84 -12.11
N ALA A 663 -45.25 42.84 -10.80
CA ALA A 663 -45.43 44.02 -9.94
C ALA A 663 -44.27 44.11 -8.92
N GLU A 664 -43.63 45.27 -8.84
CA GLU A 664 -42.68 45.64 -7.78
C GLU A 664 -43.44 46.31 -6.64
N THR A 665 -42.91 46.27 -5.41
CA THR A 665 -43.25 47.30 -4.41
C THR A 665 -42.15 47.46 -3.39
N SER A 666 -41.85 48.71 -3.07
CA SER A 666 -40.76 49.15 -2.20
C SER A 666 -41.22 49.42 -0.76
N GLY A 667 -40.33 49.26 0.23
CA GLY A 667 -40.57 49.70 1.61
C GLY A 667 -39.27 49.90 2.38
N LYS A 668 -39.09 51.07 3.01
CA LYS A 668 -37.86 51.50 3.73
C LYS A 668 -38.09 51.56 5.24
N ARG A 669 -37.06 51.17 6.01
CA ARG A 669 -36.71 51.64 7.39
C ARG A 669 -37.81 51.36 8.48
N GLU A 670 -37.58 51.47 9.79
CA GLU A 670 -36.50 52.08 10.59
C GLU A 670 -36.28 51.32 11.92
N ALA A 671 -35.45 51.85 12.85
CA ALA A 671 -34.97 51.14 14.04
C ALA A 671 -35.39 51.77 15.39
N GLN A 672 -35.51 50.93 16.45
CA GLN A 672 -35.41 51.18 17.91
C GLN A 672 -35.91 49.89 18.64
N GLY A 673 -35.49 49.47 19.85
CA GLY A 673 -34.42 49.91 20.78
C GLY A 673 -34.64 49.31 22.19
N SER A 674 -33.57 49.02 22.96
CA SER A 674 -33.59 48.51 24.37
C SER A 674 -34.07 47.04 24.57
N SER A 675 -33.64 46.24 25.56
CA SER A 675 -32.93 46.49 26.83
C SER A 675 -31.93 45.37 27.21
N ALA A 676 -31.28 45.46 28.38
CA ALA A 676 -30.04 44.74 28.73
C ALA A 676 -30.20 43.55 29.72
N SER A 677 -29.16 42.70 29.82
CA SER A 677 -28.49 42.42 31.11
C SER A 677 -27.13 41.71 30.96
N ARG A 678 -26.23 41.92 31.94
CA ARG A 678 -24.87 41.34 32.04
C ARG A 678 -24.85 40.10 32.94
N LYS A 679 -23.91 39.17 32.69
CA LYS A 679 -23.04 38.57 33.73
C LYS A 679 -21.93 37.71 33.10
N GLY A 680 -20.67 38.02 33.43
CA GLY A 680 -19.53 37.15 33.18
C GLY A 680 -19.29 36.17 34.35
N LYS A 681 -18.37 35.22 34.16
CA LYS A 681 -17.83 34.38 35.25
C LYS A 681 -16.32 34.22 35.10
N GLN A 682 -15.65 34.14 36.24
CA GLN A 682 -14.19 34.21 36.41
C GLN A 682 -13.54 32.82 36.48
N VAL A 683 -12.21 32.81 36.30
CA VAL A 683 -11.28 31.76 36.74
C VAL A 683 -11.10 31.87 38.27
N PRO A 684 -10.76 30.77 38.98
CA PRO A 684 -9.53 30.85 39.79
C PRO A 684 -8.69 29.56 39.87
N GLN A 685 -7.43 29.77 40.25
CA GLN A 685 -6.50 28.82 40.89
C GLN A 685 -6.31 29.28 42.37
N THR A 686 -5.55 28.68 43.30
CA THR A 686 -4.57 27.56 43.36
C THR A 686 -4.72 26.88 44.73
N GLY A 687 -4.31 25.62 44.91
CA GLY A 687 -4.13 25.06 46.26
C GLY A 687 -3.61 23.63 46.29
N ALA A 688 -2.51 23.39 47.00
CA ALA A 688 -1.83 22.09 47.13
C ALA A 688 -1.75 21.65 48.61
N VAL A 689 -0.96 20.58 48.86
CA VAL A 689 -0.24 20.20 50.10
C VAL A 689 -0.78 18.97 50.89
N ASN A 690 -0.02 17.85 50.75
CA ASN A 690 0.42 16.87 51.78
C ASN A 690 -0.61 16.00 52.57
N VAL A 691 -0.31 14.86 53.21
CA VAL A 691 0.80 13.84 53.26
C VAL A 691 0.28 12.63 54.11
N ASN A 692 1.01 11.49 54.15
CA ASN A 692 0.95 10.38 55.15
C ASN A 692 -0.15 9.30 55.01
N VAL A 693 0.01 8.06 55.50
CA VAL A 693 1.17 7.12 55.66
C VAL A 693 0.66 5.77 56.21
N GLY A 694 1.32 4.65 55.87
CA GLY A 694 1.23 3.35 56.60
C GLY A 694 -0.01 2.48 56.30
N THR A 695 -0.04 1.16 56.55
CA THR A 695 0.97 0.17 57.04
C THR A 695 0.43 -1.22 56.60
N GLN A 696 1.19 -2.20 56.05
CA GLN A 696 1.84 -3.34 56.76
C GLN A 696 0.99 -3.94 57.92
N GLU A 697 0.80 -5.26 58.13
CA GLU A 697 1.59 -6.49 57.83
C GLU A 697 0.70 -7.77 57.71
N GLY A 698 1.31 -8.94 57.42
CA GLY A 698 0.70 -10.28 57.60
C GLY A 698 1.63 -11.44 57.18
N PHE A 699 2.01 -12.33 58.11
CA PHE A 699 3.17 -13.25 58.00
C PHE A 699 2.86 -14.71 57.54
N HIS A 700 3.83 -15.29 56.81
CA HIS A 700 4.37 -16.67 56.79
C HIS A 700 3.54 -17.92 57.22
N GLN A 701 3.63 -19.00 56.42
CA GLN A 701 4.31 -20.27 56.85
C GLN A 701 4.67 -21.23 55.67
N MET A 702 5.70 -22.08 55.85
CA MET A 702 6.15 -23.18 54.96
C MET A 702 6.16 -24.51 55.73
N GLN A 703 5.94 -25.66 55.05
CA GLN A 703 6.66 -26.96 55.22
C GLN A 703 6.15 -27.98 54.15
N GLU A 704 6.91 -28.44 53.14
CA GLU A 704 7.89 -29.57 53.03
C GLU A 704 7.33 -31.00 52.73
N LEU A 705 8.21 -31.83 52.14
CA LEU A 705 8.18 -33.31 51.93
C LEU A 705 7.33 -33.87 50.76
N SER A 706 7.69 -34.99 50.08
CA SER A 706 8.97 -35.50 49.51
C SER A 706 8.72 -36.89 48.84
N ASP A 707 9.41 -37.17 47.72
CA ASP A 707 9.67 -38.49 47.08
C ASP A 707 8.51 -39.44 46.65
N MET A 708 8.60 -39.94 45.40
CA MET A 708 8.58 -41.38 45.03
C MET A 708 8.93 -41.59 43.53
N ARG A 709 9.52 -42.74 43.18
CA ARG A 709 9.94 -43.14 41.81
C ARG A 709 8.99 -44.20 41.19
N PRO A 710 9.01 -44.45 39.86
CA PRO A 710 7.94 -45.14 39.13
C PRO A 710 8.14 -46.66 38.90
N GLN A 711 7.08 -47.30 38.39
CA GLN A 711 7.06 -48.65 37.79
C GLN A 711 6.26 -48.64 36.46
N PRO A 712 6.54 -49.54 35.50
CA PRO A 712 6.14 -49.37 34.08
C PRO A 712 4.96 -50.26 33.64
N ILE A 713 4.19 -49.84 32.63
CA ILE A 713 3.23 -50.72 31.92
C ILE A 713 3.33 -50.53 30.39
N HIS A 714 3.43 -51.69 29.73
CA HIS A 714 3.56 -52.03 28.32
C HIS A 714 2.93 -51.17 27.20
N ASN A 715 3.70 -51.12 26.10
CA ASN A 715 3.30 -50.79 24.72
C ASN A 715 1.99 -51.45 24.25
N VAL A 716 1.17 -50.69 23.52
CA VAL A 716 0.43 -51.17 22.34
C VAL A 716 0.51 -50.12 21.25
N VAL A 717 1.10 -50.47 20.10
CA VAL A 717 1.09 -49.66 18.88
C VAL A 717 0.07 -50.25 17.90
N PRO A 718 -0.79 -49.43 17.29
CA PRO A 718 -1.37 -49.72 15.98
C PRO A 718 -0.72 -48.84 14.91
N SER A 719 -0.06 -49.48 13.95
CA SER A 719 0.43 -48.86 12.72
C SER A 719 -0.71 -48.35 11.84
N GLN A 720 -0.55 -47.17 11.21
CA GLN A 720 -0.66 -46.96 9.75
C GLN A 720 -0.72 -45.46 9.37
N PHE A 721 0.39 -44.92 8.88
CA PHE A 721 0.40 -43.74 7.99
C PHE A 721 1.53 -43.86 6.97
N HIS A 722 1.23 -44.52 5.85
CA HIS A 722 2.00 -44.39 4.62
C HIS A 722 1.04 -44.00 3.49
N ASN A 723 1.46 -42.98 2.72
CA ASN A 723 0.83 -42.37 1.53
C ASN A 723 0.23 -40.99 1.79
N MET A 724 1.01 -39.94 1.48
CA MET A 724 0.66 -38.84 0.57
C MET A 724 1.92 -37.99 0.32
N MET A 725 2.60 -38.25 -0.80
CA MET A 725 3.64 -37.37 -1.35
C MET A 725 3.33 -37.13 -2.83
N PRO A 726 3.21 -35.87 -3.29
CA PRO A 726 3.04 -35.58 -4.72
C PRO A 726 4.33 -35.87 -5.49
N THR A 727 4.25 -36.74 -6.48
CA THR A 727 5.38 -37.12 -7.36
C THR A 727 5.74 -35.99 -8.33
N MET A 728 6.94 -35.40 -8.20
CA MET A 728 7.62 -34.68 -9.30
C MET A 728 9.16 -34.71 -9.15
N PHE A 729 9.76 -35.90 -9.02
CA PHE A 729 11.17 -36.13 -9.43
C PHE A 729 11.34 -37.58 -9.85
N ASN A 730 11.26 -37.83 -11.16
CA ASN A 730 11.77 -39.04 -11.80
C ASN A 730 11.92 -38.77 -13.31
N ASN A 731 13.12 -38.32 -13.71
CA ASN A 731 13.76 -38.59 -15.00
C ASN A 731 15.01 -37.71 -15.19
N VAL A 732 16.06 -37.94 -14.39
CA VAL A 732 17.45 -37.74 -14.83
C VAL A 732 18.24 -38.97 -14.39
N THR A 733 18.73 -39.75 -15.34
CA THR A 733 19.50 -40.97 -15.10
C THR A 733 20.88 -40.66 -14.56
N SER A 734 21.28 -41.35 -13.50
CA SER A 734 22.65 -41.35 -12.98
C SER A 734 23.64 -41.89 -14.01
N THR A 735 24.71 -41.14 -14.28
CA THR A 735 25.95 -41.67 -14.87
C THR A 735 27.17 -41.04 -14.19
N HIS A 736 27.85 -41.87 -13.38
CA HIS A 736 29.26 -41.83 -13.00
C HIS A 736 29.98 -40.47 -12.82
N PHE A 737 30.24 -40.12 -11.56
CA PHE A 737 31.46 -39.41 -11.18
C PHE A 737 32.40 -40.35 -10.41
N HIS A 738 33.65 -40.43 -10.87
CA HIS A 738 34.69 -41.22 -10.21
C HIS A 738 35.27 -40.50 -8.99
N THR A 739 35.52 -41.27 -7.94
CA THR A 739 36.25 -40.85 -6.74
C THR A 739 37.71 -40.52 -7.06
N VAL A 740 38.22 -39.38 -6.56
CA VAL A 740 39.65 -39.19 -6.29
C VAL A 740 39.78 -38.61 -4.90
N ALA A 741 40.50 -39.32 -4.02
CA ALA A 741 40.73 -38.94 -2.64
C ALA A 741 41.95 -38.01 -2.51
N ALA A 742 42.02 -37.28 -1.39
CA ALA A 742 43.10 -36.35 -1.10
C ALA A 742 44.44 -37.05 -0.78
N THR A 743 45.55 -36.40 -1.15
CA THR A 743 46.88 -36.70 -0.63
C THR A 743 47.56 -35.42 -0.15
N HIS A 744 47.82 -35.32 1.15
CA HIS A 744 48.85 -34.43 1.69
C HIS A 744 50.23 -34.91 1.27
N LEU A 745 51.19 -34.01 1.04
CA LEU A 745 52.51 -33.98 1.72
C LEU A 745 53.44 -32.84 1.25
N HIS A 746 54.02 -32.18 2.26
CA HIS A 746 55.22 -31.32 2.38
C HIS A 746 56.10 -30.91 1.17
N GLU A 747 56.42 -29.61 1.18
CA GLU A 747 57.75 -28.95 1.08
C GLU A 747 58.85 -29.48 0.13
N ASN A 748 59.39 -28.58 -0.73
CA ASN A 748 60.77 -28.03 -0.61
C ASN A 748 61.02 -26.86 -1.60
N PRO A 749 62.16 -26.11 -1.58
CA PRO A 749 62.10 -24.65 -1.61
C PRO A 749 62.84 -23.94 -2.77
N LEU A 750 62.58 -22.62 -2.87
CA LEU A 750 63.47 -21.48 -3.20
C LEU A 750 64.48 -21.50 -4.38
N GLN A 751 64.63 -20.29 -4.95
CA GLN A 751 65.61 -19.83 -5.96
C GLN A 751 65.33 -20.28 -7.42
N ARG A 752 65.42 -19.40 -8.42
CA ARG A 752 66.08 -18.08 -8.51
C ARG A 752 65.14 -16.92 -8.87
#